data_AF-A0A2V8R3P1-F1
#
_entry.id   AF-A0A2V8R3P1-F1
#
_cell.length_a   1.000
_cell.length_b   1.000
_cell.length_c   1.000
_cell.angle_alpha   90.00
_cell.angle_beta   90.00
_cell.angle_gamma   90.00
#
_symmetry.space_group_name_H-M   'P 1'
#
loop_
_entity.id
_entity.type
_entity.pdbx_description
1 polymer ?
#
loop_
_entity_poly.entity_id
_entity_poly.type
_entity_poly.pdbx_seq_one_letter_code
_entity_poly.pdbx_strand_id
1 'polypeptide(L)'
;MNAQQLQRRQEIMERLWAAEDSAPHPEAPGVLAEASLALRELEALLQTAGGSEDPLEVGRTWRYVGDTYFTLSAKKDKDALARAREAYLRAEPLSEAGGEAVEVAKLNFNHANVLRLIGGGYDRALFEEAKRRYYRALQIFRTATPAVVPQVEEALQSVEVGLRTLSIYETAQQSRDQLQGLMERLQGADPDDVEADREVERALAEFKTNEQSPADQLQELSALMNQAMPAITSAASPEEAAAFEQKVRADLEGAFGQLDPEERRKADETEDLFEQARASLRETAERDGVSKERMEAGFAILEQFKALAAQSPQSPEKMTTQGGRMRDVISQFKHIYAGQGLHGVSEDDPACARAASLVPHLQALQAFAFDQVNESHLGDTERQTLFDFMMRLGHTRKALSDAARDEAATLRVEHDRLRPLALAMRRCGLRQHLTLARPLWGWQKVEVNPNCLFYAGGDGVKQALARVCAERGLELSEKSKGWGAGQVRWNQIRESAVGVFDLTVGGRALASVCHALGGALALGVYPVVVIPEEAAGLPFDIDLPPLSLREGEDVAAQLGPAIDDALYGLHPTTGESSVDETARRVLEMSDGEDATTRVLRQRLAGKSGFDPVEAEEMLGSLVSLNGRGKAALLLPVWPGFYPEEGGRRCFHVMPFRESWSDEARDVVRRACKGKAKYRRGDETEEQRVIHSIWEEVCRATHVVVDLTNLNLNVCLELGLAQALGRPTLLVAQAGGTVEALFPEISKLQVKPYTLADGGKSLAAHVAAFLQKAESTRQ
;
A
#
# COMPACT_ATOMS: atom_id res chain seq x y z
N MET A 1 -12.11 -41.26 22.02
CA MET A 1 -11.65 -42.62 21.67
C MET A 1 -11.08 -43.22 22.95
N ASN A 2 -11.03 -44.55 23.12
CA ASN A 2 -10.41 -45.13 24.31
C ASN A 2 -8.87 -45.15 24.20
N ALA A 3 -8.17 -45.36 25.32
CA ALA A 3 -6.70 -45.33 25.36
C ALA A 3 -6.04 -46.34 24.39
N GLN A 4 -6.64 -47.51 24.21
CA GLN A 4 -6.15 -48.53 23.28
C GLN A 4 -6.26 -48.09 21.82
N GLN A 5 -7.36 -47.42 21.46
CA GLN A 5 -7.55 -46.84 20.12
C GLN A 5 -6.58 -45.69 19.85
N LEU A 6 -6.29 -44.84 20.85
CA LEU A 6 -5.31 -43.75 20.72
C LEU A 6 -3.89 -44.27 20.55
N GLN A 7 -3.51 -45.27 21.33
CA GLN A 7 -2.21 -45.95 21.17
C GLN A 7 -2.10 -46.59 19.79
N ARG A 8 -3.17 -47.25 19.32
CA ARG A 8 -3.18 -47.86 17.98
C ARG A 8 -3.05 -46.82 16.87
N ARG A 9 -3.72 -45.68 16.97
CA ARG A 9 -3.57 -44.56 16.02
C ARG A 9 -2.12 -44.09 15.95
N GLN A 10 -1.46 -43.94 17.10
CA GLN A 10 -0.07 -43.51 17.18
C GLN A 10 0.88 -44.50 16.49
N GLU A 11 0.71 -45.80 16.74
CA GLU A 11 1.48 -46.87 16.08
C GLU A 11 1.30 -46.89 14.55
N ILE A 12 0.13 -46.48 14.06
CA ILE A 12 -0.13 -46.37 12.62
C ILE A 12 0.68 -45.21 12.02
N MET A 13 0.62 -44.02 12.63
CA MET A 13 1.31 -42.84 12.11
C MET A 13 2.83 -42.94 12.22
N GLU A 14 3.36 -43.51 13.31
CA GLU A 14 4.81 -43.69 13.48
C GLU A 14 5.40 -44.58 12.39
N ARG A 15 4.69 -45.62 11.95
CA ARG A 15 5.14 -46.46 10.84
C ARG A 15 5.13 -45.70 9.51
N LEU A 16 4.08 -44.91 9.26
CA LEU A 16 3.99 -44.10 8.05
C LEU A 16 5.12 -43.06 8.00
N TRP A 17 5.33 -42.30 9.06
CA TRP A 17 6.41 -41.31 9.14
C TRP A 17 7.79 -41.95 9.02
N ALA A 18 8.03 -43.11 9.66
CA ALA A 18 9.29 -43.83 9.50
C ALA A 18 9.52 -44.29 8.04
N ALA A 19 8.46 -44.66 7.32
CA ALA A 19 8.55 -44.98 5.90
C ALA A 19 8.87 -43.73 5.05
N GLU A 20 8.25 -42.59 5.35
CA GLU A 20 8.49 -41.30 4.67
C GLU A 20 9.93 -40.80 4.89
N ASP A 21 10.40 -40.83 6.14
CA ASP A 21 11.74 -40.36 6.52
C ASP A 21 12.88 -41.21 5.93
N SER A 22 12.64 -42.50 5.70
CA SER A 22 13.65 -43.43 5.18
C SER A 22 13.65 -43.53 3.65
N ALA A 23 12.67 -42.93 2.96
CA ALA A 23 12.53 -43.01 1.51
C ALA A 23 13.32 -41.92 0.77
N PRO A 24 13.89 -42.21 -0.41
CA PRO A 24 14.63 -41.22 -1.21
C PRO A 24 13.72 -40.16 -1.85
N HIS A 25 12.43 -40.45 -2.01
CA HIS A 25 11.43 -39.52 -2.52
C HIS A 25 10.01 -39.97 -2.09
N PRO A 26 9.03 -39.05 -2.04
CA PRO A 26 7.65 -39.35 -1.58
C PRO A 26 6.91 -40.42 -2.38
N GLU A 27 7.32 -40.67 -3.63
CA GLU A 27 6.68 -41.63 -4.55
C GLU A 27 7.21 -43.07 -4.40
N ALA A 28 8.02 -43.34 -3.37
CA ALA A 28 8.64 -44.65 -3.20
C ALA A 28 7.55 -45.73 -2.98
N PRO A 29 7.61 -46.90 -3.65
CA PRO A 29 6.58 -47.93 -3.52
C PRO A 29 6.34 -48.38 -2.07
N GLY A 30 7.38 -48.37 -1.23
CA GLY A 30 7.27 -48.68 0.20
C GLY A 30 6.44 -47.66 0.98
N VAL A 31 6.56 -46.36 0.67
CA VAL A 31 5.78 -45.28 1.28
C VAL A 31 4.31 -45.40 0.89
N LEU A 32 4.02 -45.62 -0.40
CA LEU A 32 2.65 -45.76 -0.89
C LEU A 32 1.96 -47.02 -0.35
N ALA A 33 2.71 -48.12 -0.19
CA ALA A 33 2.21 -49.35 0.42
C ALA A 33 1.87 -49.15 1.90
N GLU A 34 2.75 -48.48 2.65
CA GLU A 34 2.51 -48.18 4.07
C GLU A 34 1.36 -47.19 4.26
N ALA A 35 1.28 -46.14 3.44
CA ALA A 35 0.18 -45.19 3.46
C ALA A 35 -1.16 -45.87 3.14
N SER A 36 -1.19 -46.83 2.21
CA SER A 36 -2.39 -47.62 1.91
C SER A 36 -2.83 -48.49 3.09
N LEU A 37 -1.88 -49.02 3.86
CA LEU A 37 -2.16 -49.80 5.07
C LEU A 37 -2.65 -48.90 6.20
N ALA A 38 -1.95 -47.80 6.46
CA ALA A 38 -2.29 -46.80 7.47
C ALA A 38 -3.71 -46.26 7.26
N LEU A 39 -4.07 -45.96 6.01
CA LEU A 39 -5.41 -45.47 5.67
C LEU A 39 -6.51 -46.46 6.11
N ARG A 40 -6.38 -47.75 5.73
CA ARG A 40 -7.36 -48.78 6.10
C ARG A 40 -7.52 -48.92 7.62
N GLU A 41 -6.42 -48.82 8.35
CA GLU A 41 -6.43 -48.97 9.80
C GLU A 41 -7.02 -47.73 10.50
N LEU A 42 -6.73 -46.52 10.00
CA LEU A 42 -7.33 -45.28 10.51
C LEU A 42 -8.85 -45.23 10.24
N GLU A 43 -9.31 -45.68 9.07
CA GLU A 43 -10.73 -45.78 8.75
C GLU A 43 -11.45 -46.79 9.67
N ALA A 44 -10.84 -47.94 9.95
CA ALA A 44 -11.37 -48.92 10.89
C ALA A 44 -11.45 -48.36 12.33
N LEU A 45 -10.46 -47.56 12.74
CA LEU A 45 -10.50 -46.85 14.02
C LEU A 45 -11.66 -45.85 14.06
N LEU A 46 -11.90 -45.08 12.98
CA LEU A 46 -13.01 -44.13 12.91
C LEU A 46 -14.39 -44.81 12.92
N GLN A 47 -14.55 -45.97 12.27
CA GLN A 47 -15.78 -46.75 12.32
C GLN A 47 -16.12 -47.25 13.72
N THR A 48 -15.09 -47.67 14.48
CA THR A 48 -15.26 -48.11 15.88
C THR A 48 -15.30 -46.95 16.87
N ALA A 49 -15.05 -45.71 16.43
CA ALA A 49 -15.07 -44.49 17.24
C ALA A 49 -16.43 -43.77 17.25
N GLY A 50 -17.45 -44.27 16.53
CA GLY A 50 -18.79 -43.67 16.37
C GLY A 50 -19.65 -43.48 17.64
N GLY A 51 -19.05 -43.48 18.83
CA GLY A 51 -19.64 -43.15 20.12
C GLY A 51 -18.63 -42.55 21.12
N SER A 52 -17.56 -41.92 20.63
CA SER A 52 -16.50 -41.30 21.44
C SER A 52 -16.94 -40.01 22.13
N GLU A 53 -16.71 -39.89 23.45
CA GLU A 53 -16.97 -38.66 24.24
C GLU A 53 -15.98 -37.50 23.98
N ASP A 54 -14.89 -37.75 23.24
CA ASP A 54 -13.87 -36.74 22.92
C ASP A 54 -13.85 -36.42 21.41
N PRO A 55 -14.51 -35.32 20.99
CA PRO A 55 -14.52 -34.85 19.60
C PRO A 55 -13.13 -34.50 19.06
N LEU A 56 -12.22 -34.00 19.90
CA LEU A 56 -10.90 -33.52 19.47
C LEU A 56 -10.04 -34.68 18.94
N GLU A 57 -10.06 -35.81 19.63
CA GLU A 57 -9.30 -37.00 19.20
C GLU A 57 -9.85 -37.64 17.92
N VAL A 58 -11.17 -37.53 17.70
CA VAL A 58 -11.79 -37.93 16.43
C VAL A 58 -11.36 -36.96 15.32
N GLY A 59 -11.32 -35.65 15.60
CA GLY A 59 -10.80 -34.63 14.68
C GLY A 59 -9.33 -34.86 14.28
N ARG A 60 -8.45 -35.13 15.25
CA ARG A 60 -7.04 -35.50 15.01
C ARG A 60 -6.91 -36.73 14.11
N THR A 61 -7.76 -37.73 14.32
CA THR A 61 -7.75 -38.95 13.50
C THR A 61 -8.21 -38.67 12.07
N TRP A 62 -9.22 -37.83 11.87
CA TRP A 62 -9.59 -37.35 10.53
C TRP A 62 -8.48 -36.54 9.84
N ARG A 63 -7.74 -35.71 10.59
CA ARG A 63 -6.57 -34.99 10.04
C ARG A 63 -5.51 -35.98 9.54
N TYR A 64 -5.21 -37.03 10.29
CA TYR A 64 -4.26 -38.08 9.87
C TYR A 64 -4.74 -38.92 8.69
N VAL A 65 -6.06 -39.12 8.54
CA VAL A 65 -6.61 -39.69 7.30
C VAL A 65 -6.32 -38.76 6.12
N GLY A 66 -6.47 -37.45 6.31
CA GLY A 66 -6.11 -36.43 5.32
C GLY A 66 -4.62 -36.46 4.94
N ASP A 67 -3.75 -36.55 5.94
CA ASP A 67 -2.29 -36.62 5.76
C ASP A 67 -1.93 -37.89 4.96
N THR A 68 -2.51 -39.03 5.31
CA THR A 68 -2.28 -40.31 4.60
C THR A 68 -2.74 -40.26 3.15
N TYR A 69 -3.90 -39.67 2.86
CA TYR A 69 -4.36 -39.46 1.47
C TYR A 69 -3.45 -38.49 0.71
N PHE A 70 -2.91 -37.47 1.38
CA PHE A 70 -1.94 -36.57 0.77
C PHE A 70 -0.67 -37.30 0.38
N THR A 71 -0.15 -38.19 1.23
CA THR A 71 1.00 -39.05 0.92
C THR A 71 0.71 -39.98 -0.25
N LEU A 72 -0.45 -40.67 -0.23
CA LEU A 72 -0.90 -41.53 -1.34
C LEU A 72 -1.01 -40.78 -2.66
N SER A 73 -1.27 -39.47 -2.61
CA SER A 73 -1.40 -38.69 -3.83
C SER A 73 -0.11 -38.54 -4.61
N ALA A 74 1.06 -38.73 -3.98
CA ALA A 74 2.35 -38.38 -4.56
C ALA A 74 2.37 -36.94 -5.14
N LYS A 75 1.54 -36.03 -4.59
CA LYS A 75 1.31 -34.65 -5.06
C LYS A 75 0.75 -34.55 -6.50
N LYS A 76 0.24 -35.64 -7.08
CA LYS A 76 -0.19 -35.73 -8.49
C LYS A 76 -1.57 -36.35 -8.68
N ASP A 77 -1.91 -37.36 -7.87
CA ASP A 77 -3.20 -38.06 -7.95
C ASP A 77 -4.32 -37.18 -7.39
N LYS A 78 -5.22 -36.77 -8.28
CA LYS A 78 -6.31 -35.84 -7.98
C LYS A 78 -7.39 -36.48 -7.09
N ASP A 79 -7.63 -37.78 -7.22
CA ASP A 79 -8.65 -38.47 -6.44
C ASP A 79 -8.18 -38.62 -4.99
N ALA A 80 -6.91 -38.96 -4.80
CA ALA A 80 -6.29 -38.98 -3.48
C ALA A 80 -6.27 -37.58 -2.82
N LEU A 81 -5.94 -36.52 -3.56
CA LEU A 81 -6.00 -35.14 -3.05
C LEU A 81 -7.43 -34.71 -2.68
N ALA A 82 -8.43 -35.08 -3.46
CA ALA A 82 -9.83 -34.79 -3.15
C ALA A 82 -10.28 -35.51 -1.86
N ARG A 83 -9.89 -36.78 -1.69
CA ARG A 83 -10.13 -37.53 -0.46
C ARG A 83 -9.41 -36.95 0.75
N ALA A 84 -8.19 -36.43 0.56
CA ALA A 84 -7.48 -35.72 1.62
C ALA A 84 -8.27 -34.49 2.09
N ARG A 85 -8.77 -33.69 1.15
CA ARG A 85 -9.64 -32.53 1.43
C ARG A 85 -10.91 -32.92 2.19
N GLU A 86 -11.61 -33.97 1.77
CA GLU A 86 -12.80 -34.47 2.48
C GLU A 86 -12.49 -34.83 3.94
N ALA A 87 -11.34 -35.44 4.20
CA ALA A 87 -10.92 -35.80 5.55
C ALA A 87 -10.63 -34.56 6.41
N TYR A 88 -9.94 -33.54 5.88
CA TYR A 88 -9.71 -32.29 6.61
C TYR A 88 -11.01 -31.53 6.91
N LEU A 89 -11.97 -31.51 5.98
CA LEU A 89 -13.28 -30.90 6.22
C LEU A 89 -14.07 -31.60 7.33
N ARG A 90 -13.90 -32.92 7.50
CA ARG A 90 -14.48 -33.66 8.63
C ARG A 90 -13.75 -33.39 9.95
N ALA A 91 -12.45 -33.09 9.90
CA ALA A 91 -11.64 -32.78 11.07
C ALA A 91 -11.92 -31.36 11.63
N GLU A 92 -12.32 -30.41 10.78
CA GLU A 92 -12.44 -28.99 11.10
C GLU A 92 -13.39 -28.67 12.26
N PRO A 93 -14.69 -29.02 12.22
CA PRO A 93 -15.60 -28.70 13.32
C PRO A 93 -15.24 -29.41 14.63
N LEU A 94 -14.62 -30.58 14.53
CA LEU A 94 -14.20 -31.39 15.69
C LEU A 94 -12.96 -30.79 16.38
N SER A 95 -12.04 -30.24 15.59
CA SER A 95 -10.81 -29.60 16.09
C SER A 95 -11.10 -28.22 16.69
N GLU A 96 -12.02 -27.46 16.09
CA GLU A 96 -12.46 -26.16 16.62
C GLU A 96 -13.23 -26.32 17.95
N ALA A 97 -14.13 -27.31 18.05
CA ALA A 97 -14.87 -27.60 19.28
C ALA A 97 -13.96 -28.04 20.45
N GLY A 98 -12.82 -28.67 20.15
CA GLY A 98 -11.84 -29.09 21.15
C GLY A 98 -10.99 -27.94 21.75
N GLY A 99 -10.98 -26.76 21.13
CA GLY A 99 -10.36 -25.55 21.67
C GLY A 99 -8.82 -25.50 21.69
N GLU A 100 -8.14 -26.45 21.04
CA GLU A 100 -6.67 -26.50 21.03
C GLU A 100 -6.09 -25.81 19.77
N ALA A 101 -5.62 -24.57 19.94
CA ALA A 101 -5.18 -23.71 18.85
C ALA A 101 -4.08 -24.32 17.96
N VAL A 102 -3.18 -25.12 18.54
CA VAL A 102 -2.07 -25.76 17.79
C VAL A 102 -2.59 -26.83 16.82
N GLU A 103 -3.62 -27.59 17.19
CA GLU A 103 -4.19 -28.60 16.29
C GLU A 103 -5.00 -27.96 15.15
N VAL A 104 -5.70 -26.85 15.44
CA VAL A 104 -6.35 -26.03 14.40
C VAL A 104 -5.31 -25.45 13.42
N ALA A 105 -4.15 -25.02 13.92
CA ALA A 105 -3.06 -24.52 13.07
C ALA A 105 -2.47 -25.61 12.16
N LYS A 106 -2.23 -26.82 12.68
CA LYS A 106 -1.78 -27.99 11.89
C LYS A 106 -2.79 -28.38 10.83
N LEU A 107 -4.08 -28.40 11.18
CA LEU A 107 -5.15 -28.67 10.23
C LEU A 107 -5.14 -27.65 9.08
N ASN A 108 -5.05 -26.35 9.39
CA ASN A 108 -5.01 -25.30 8.38
C ASN A 108 -3.79 -25.42 7.45
N PHE A 109 -2.60 -25.70 8.01
CA PHE A 109 -1.39 -25.90 7.21
C PHE A 109 -1.49 -27.10 6.27
N ASN A 110 -1.94 -28.26 6.78
CA ASN A 110 -2.04 -29.49 5.98
C ASN A 110 -3.12 -29.36 4.90
N HIS A 111 -4.26 -28.76 5.26
CA HIS A 111 -5.34 -28.50 4.31
C HIS A 111 -4.91 -27.52 3.21
N ALA A 112 -4.18 -26.45 3.54
CA ALA A 112 -3.64 -25.51 2.56
C ALA A 112 -2.68 -26.18 1.56
N ASN A 113 -1.85 -27.12 2.03
CA ASN A 113 -0.95 -27.90 1.17
C ASN A 113 -1.69 -28.75 0.14
N VAL A 114 -2.86 -29.25 0.50
CA VAL A 114 -3.72 -30.01 -0.42
C VAL A 114 -4.44 -29.09 -1.40
N LEU A 115 -5.01 -27.99 -0.91
CA LEU A 115 -5.77 -27.06 -1.73
C LEU A 115 -4.94 -26.46 -2.87
N ARG A 116 -3.66 -26.11 -2.61
CA ARG A 116 -2.76 -25.59 -3.67
C ARG A 116 -2.38 -26.61 -4.75
N LEU A 117 -2.70 -27.90 -4.56
CA LEU A 117 -2.41 -28.97 -5.51
C LEU A 117 -3.66 -29.55 -6.18
N ILE A 118 -4.84 -29.39 -5.56
CA ILE A 118 -6.12 -29.74 -6.18
C ILE A 118 -6.35 -28.89 -7.44
N GLY A 119 -6.98 -29.48 -8.46
CA GLY A 119 -7.24 -28.81 -9.74
C GLY A 119 -5.99 -28.69 -10.63
N GLY A 120 -4.86 -29.31 -10.26
CA GLY A 120 -3.61 -29.24 -11.02
C GLY A 120 -2.78 -27.98 -10.74
N GLY A 121 -3.14 -27.18 -9.73
CA GLY A 121 -2.44 -25.95 -9.41
C GLY A 121 -3.00 -24.69 -10.08
N TYR A 122 -4.18 -24.77 -10.69
CA TYR A 122 -4.75 -23.70 -11.52
C TYR A 122 -6.12 -23.19 -11.04
N ASP A 123 -6.60 -23.64 -9.87
CA ASP A 123 -7.88 -23.20 -9.33
C ASP A 123 -7.67 -22.05 -8.34
N ARG A 124 -8.04 -20.83 -8.76
CA ARG A 124 -7.87 -19.61 -7.97
C ARG A 124 -8.56 -19.69 -6.62
N ALA A 125 -9.78 -20.19 -6.56
CA ALA A 125 -10.54 -20.25 -5.31
C ALA A 125 -9.83 -21.14 -4.27
N LEU A 126 -9.22 -22.23 -4.74
CA LEU A 126 -8.44 -23.11 -3.88
C LEU A 126 -7.11 -22.49 -3.44
N PHE A 127 -6.47 -21.69 -4.29
CA PHE A 127 -5.25 -20.95 -3.92
C PHE A 127 -5.52 -19.83 -2.92
N GLU A 128 -6.60 -19.07 -3.09
CA GLU A 128 -7.00 -18.03 -2.13
C GLU A 128 -7.35 -18.64 -0.78
N GLU A 129 -8.04 -19.78 -0.79
CA GLU A 129 -8.32 -20.53 0.44
C GLU A 129 -7.04 -21.08 1.08
N ALA A 130 -6.11 -21.63 0.29
CA ALA A 130 -4.79 -22.05 0.80
C ALA A 130 -4.04 -20.88 1.45
N LYS A 131 -4.03 -19.70 0.81
CA LYS A 131 -3.41 -18.46 1.35
C LYS A 131 -4.00 -18.11 2.70
N ARG A 132 -5.34 -18.00 2.81
CA ARG A 132 -6.03 -17.69 4.08
C ARG A 132 -5.65 -18.67 5.18
N ARG A 133 -5.60 -19.97 4.86
CA ARG A 133 -5.27 -21.02 5.83
C ARG A 133 -3.82 -20.98 6.28
N TYR A 134 -2.87 -20.69 5.39
CA TYR A 134 -1.47 -20.46 5.79
C TYR A 134 -1.32 -19.30 6.76
N TYR A 135 -1.98 -18.16 6.50
CA TYR A 135 -1.95 -17.02 7.44
C TYR A 135 -2.51 -17.40 8.82
N ARG A 136 -3.62 -18.14 8.88
CA ARG A 136 -4.18 -18.63 10.15
C ARG A 136 -3.23 -19.57 10.89
N ALA A 137 -2.55 -20.47 10.17
CA ALA A 137 -1.56 -21.37 10.77
C ALA A 137 -0.34 -20.61 11.29
N LEU A 138 0.16 -19.64 10.50
CA LEU A 138 1.35 -18.85 10.81
C LEU A 138 1.19 -18.03 12.09
N GLN A 139 0.02 -17.45 12.32
CA GLN A 139 -0.30 -16.70 13.55
C GLN A 139 -0.04 -17.52 14.82
N ILE A 140 -0.38 -18.81 14.82
CA ILE A 140 -0.21 -19.69 15.97
C ILE A 140 1.19 -20.30 16.02
N PHE A 141 1.75 -20.72 14.87
CA PHE A 141 3.07 -21.37 14.85
C PHE A 141 4.20 -20.44 15.27
N ARG A 142 4.10 -19.13 15.02
CA ARG A 142 5.10 -18.14 15.48
C ARG A 142 5.34 -18.18 16.98
N THR A 143 4.32 -18.50 17.78
CA THR A 143 4.44 -18.56 19.24
C THR A 143 4.53 -19.99 19.76
N ALA A 144 3.79 -20.94 19.16
CA ALA A 144 3.63 -22.28 19.71
C ALA A 144 4.62 -23.31 19.14
N THR A 145 5.01 -23.17 17.86
CA THR A 145 5.90 -24.12 17.18
C THR A 145 6.82 -23.41 16.17
N PRO A 146 7.74 -22.54 16.62
CA PRO A 146 8.51 -21.67 15.70
C PRO A 146 9.33 -22.42 14.65
N ALA A 147 9.72 -23.66 14.92
CA ALA A 147 10.50 -24.50 14.00
C ALA A 147 9.80 -24.78 12.65
N VAL A 148 8.47 -24.70 12.60
CA VAL A 148 7.67 -24.97 11.38
C VAL A 148 7.45 -23.69 10.55
N VAL A 149 7.68 -22.51 11.13
CA VAL A 149 7.42 -21.20 10.49
C VAL A 149 8.11 -21.06 9.12
N PRO A 150 9.41 -21.39 8.94
CA PRO A 150 10.06 -21.26 7.63
C PRO A 150 9.38 -22.07 6.53
N GLN A 151 8.89 -23.27 6.87
CA GLN A 151 8.19 -24.13 5.91
C GLN A 151 6.81 -23.56 5.51
N VAL A 152 6.12 -22.91 6.45
CA VAL A 152 4.83 -22.24 6.17
C VAL A 152 5.04 -21.00 5.31
N GLU A 153 6.05 -20.20 5.59
CA GLU A 153 6.37 -18.99 4.82
C GLU A 153 6.81 -19.33 3.39
N GLU A 154 7.61 -20.39 3.20
CA GLU A 154 7.97 -20.90 1.87
C GLU A 154 6.73 -21.37 1.08
N ALA A 155 5.85 -22.14 1.72
CA ALA A 155 4.63 -22.63 1.07
C ALA A 155 3.64 -21.49 0.74
N LEU A 156 3.54 -20.49 1.61
CA LEU A 156 2.72 -19.29 1.39
C LEU A 156 3.26 -18.46 0.23
N GLN A 157 4.58 -18.24 0.16
CA GLN A 157 5.21 -17.53 -0.95
C GLN A 157 4.92 -18.22 -2.29
N SER A 158 4.96 -19.56 -2.33
CA SER A 158 4.61 -20.32 -3.53
C SER A 158 3.16 -20.09 -3.99
N VAL A 159 2.20 -20.05 -3.06
CA VAL A 159 0.79 -19.78 -3.38
C VAL A 159 0.58 -18.32 -3.82
N GLU A 160 1.25 -17.37 -3.21
CA GLU A 160 1.16 -15.96 -3.59
C GLU A 160 1.71 -15.70 -5.00
N VAL A 161 2.79 -16.38 -5.38
CA VAL A 161 3.31 -16.37 -6.76
C VAL A 161 2.33 -17.02 -7.72
N GLY A 162 1.71 -18.14 -7.32
CA GLY A 162 0.69 -18.83 -8.12
C GLY A 162 -0.56 -17.98 -8.38
N LEU A 163 -1.10 -17.31 -7.36
CA LEU A 163 -2.26 -16.41 -7.48
C LEU A 163 -1.98 -15.23 -8.42
N ARG A 164 -0.79 -14.63 -8.32
CA ARG A 164 -0.36 -13.57 -9.25
C ARG A 164 -0.32 -14.08 -10.69
N THR A 165 0.19 -15.29 -10.89
CA THR A 165 0.30 -15.90 -12.23
C THR A 165 -1.07 -16.28 -12.81
N LEU A 166 -1.97 -16.83 -11.99
CA LEU A 166 -3.33 -17.18 -12.40
C LEU A 166 -4.13 -15.95 -12.80
N SER A 167 -4.02 -14.86 -12.03
CA SER A 167 -4.71 -13.62 -12.38
C SER A 167 -4.30 -13.10 -13.77
N ILE A 168 -3.01 -13.16 -14.12
CA ILE A 168 -2.53 -12.73 -15.44
C ILE A 168 -3.09 -13.65 -16.55
N TYR A 169 -3.19 -14.95 -16.28
CA TYR A 169 -3.64 -15.94 -17.25
C TYR A 169 -5.17 -15.96 -17.45
N GLU A 170 -5.96 -15.82 -16.38
CA GLU A 170 -7.42 -15.73 -16.40
C GLU A 170 -7.87 -14.49 -17.19
N THR A 171 -7.22 -13.35 -16.93
CA THR A 171 -7.42 -12.10 -17.67
C THR A 171 -7.12 -12.29 -19.17
N ALA A 172 -6.09 -13.06 -19.54
CA ALA A 172 -5.77 -13.34 -20.93
C ALA A 172 -6.71 -14.39 -21.60
N GLN A 173 -7.24 -15.36 -20.85
CA GLN A 173 -8.13 -16.40 -21.36
C GLN A 173 -9.58 -15.95 -21.52
N GLN A 174 -10.13 -15.25 -20.52
CA GLN A 174 -11.42 -14.56 -20.66
C GLN A 174 -11.36 -13.63 -21.86
N SER A 175 -10.20 -13.01 -22.05
CA SER A 175 -9.89 -12.20 -23.20
C SER A 175 -9.90 -12.92 -24.57
N ARG A 176 -9.69 -14.22 -24.60
CA ARG A 176 -9.72 -14.93 -25.87
C ARG A 176 -11.10 -15.51 -26.14
N ASP A 177 -11.71 -16.13 -25.14
CA ASP A 177 -12.93 -16.92 -25.29
C ASP A 177 -14.17 -16.01 -25.55
N GLN A 178 -14.16 -14.80 -25.01
CA GLN A 178 -15.22 -13.80 -25.22
C GLN A 178 -15.20 -13.19 -26.64
N LEU A 179 -14.02 -12.96 -27.22
CA LEU A 179 -13.88 -12.54 -28.63
C LEU A 179 -14.34 -13.66 -29.58
N GLN A 180 -13.96 -14.90 -29.29
CA GLN A 180 -14.31 -16.05 -30.12
C GLN A 180 -15.83 -16.33 -30.13
N GLY A 181 -16.51 -16.24 -28.98
CA GLY A 181 -17.96 -16.45 -28.88
C GLY A 181 -18.82 -15.37 -29.57
N LEU A 182 -18.32 -14.13 -29.66
CA LEU A 182 -18.94 -13.06 -30.44
C LEU A 182 -18.76 -13.28 -31.95
N MET A 183 -17.58 -13.72 -32.36
CA MET A 183 -17.25 -13.99 -33.77
C MET A 183 -18.01 -15.19 -34.35
N GLU A 184 -18.18 -16.28 -33.59
CA GLU A 184 -18.91 -17.48 -34.04
C GLU A 184 -20.42 -17.22 -34.24
N ARG A 185 -21.01 -16.28 -33.49
CA ARG A 185 -22.43 -15.90 -33.63
C ARG A 185 -22.68 -14.92 -34.77
N LEU A 186 -21.79 -13.95 -34.95
CA LEU A 186 -21.79 -13.05 -36.12
C LEU A 186 -21.60 -13.81 -37.43
N GLN A 187 -20.87 -14.94 -37.41
CA GLN A 187 -20.70 -15.80 -38.58
C GLN A 187 -21.92 -16.70 -38.87
N GLY A 188 -22.84 -16.88 -37.92
CA GLY A 188 -23.99 -17.78 -38.04
C GLY A 188 -25.35 -17.08 -38.24
N ALA A 189 -25.42 -15.75 -38.11
CA ALA A 189 -26.64 -14.97 -38.25
C ALA A 189 -26.88 -14.52 -39.71
N ASP A 190 -28.15 -14.50 -40.13
CA ASP A 190 -28.56 -13.93 -41.42
C ASP A 190 -28.38 -12.40 -41.36
N PRO A 191 -27.80 -11.71 -42.38
CA PRO A 191 -27.40 -10.30 -42.28
C PRO A 191 -28.51 -9.28 -41.97
N ASP A 192 -29.78 -9.69 -42.00
CA ASP A 192 -30.95 -8.86 -41.71
C ASP A 192 -31.72 -9.30 -40.44
N ASP A 193 -31.18 -10.20 -39.61
CA ASP A 193 -31.83 -10.66 -38.37
C ASP A 193 -31.67 -9.66 -37.22
N VAL A 194 -32.59 -8.70 -37.19
CA VAL A 194 -32.65 -7.60 -36.22
C VAL A 194 -32.80 -8.08 -34.76
N GLU A 195 -33.30 -9.30 -34.52
CA GLU A 195 -33.44 -9.83 -33.16
C GLU A 195 -32.10 -10.40 -32.66
N ALA A 196 -31.31 -11.04 -33.53
CA ALA A 196 -29.95 -11.48 -33.24
C ALA A 196 -29.00 -10.29 -33.01
N ASP A 197 -29.12 -9.22 -33.82
CA ASP A 197 -28.39 -7.97 -33.62
C ASP A 197 -28.71 -7.30 -32.28
N ARG A 198 -29.99 -7.30 -31.89
CA ARG A 198 -30.41 -6.74 -30.59
C ARG A 198 -29.99 -7.59 -29.40
N GLU A 199 -29.97 -8.92 -29.53
CA GLU A 199 -29.40 -9.79 -28.49
C GLU A 199 -27.88 -9.65 -28.39
N VAL A 200 -27.17 -9.44 -29.51
CA VAL A 200 -25.73 -9.16 -29.54
C VAL A 200 -25.42 -7.78 -28.96
N GLU A 201 -26.19 -6.74 -29.30
CA GLU A 201 -26.10 -5.41 -28.68
C GLU A 201 -26.41 -5.46 -27.18
N ARG A 202 -27.40 -6.26 -26.77
CA ARG A 202 -27.74 -6.47 -25.36
C ARG A 202 -26.66 -7.27 -24.64
N ALA A 203 -26.07 -8.28 -25.26
CA ALA A 203 -24.95 -9.05 -24.71
C ALA A 203 -23.67 -8.20 -24.60
N LEU A 204 -23.39 -7.33 -25.58
CA LEU A 204 -22.33 -6.31 -25.54
C LEU A 204 -22.60 -5.22 -24.49
N ALA A 205 -23.86 -4.86 -24.26
CA ALA A 205 -24.27 -3.91 -23.22
C ALA A 205 -24.23 -4.53 -21.82
N GLU A 206 -24.59 -5.81 -21.67
CA GLU A 206 -24.47 -6.56 -20.43
C GLU A 206 -22.98 -6.83 -20.09
N PHE A 207 -22.13 -7.06 -21.10
CA PHE A 207 -20.66 -7.06 -21.00
C PHE A 207 -20.07 -5.77 -20.44
N LYS A 208 -20.59 -4.62 -20.89
CA LYS A 208 -20.19 -3.30 -20.38
C LYS A 208 -20.58 -3.06 -18.91
N THR A 209 -21.36 -3.96 -18.29
CA THR A 209 -21.87 -3.81 -16.92
C THR A 209 -21.42 -4.88 -15.93
N ASN A 210 -20.74 -5.95 -16.35
CA ASN A 210 -20.21 -6.99 -15.46
C ASN A 210 -18.89 -7.55 -16.00
N GLU A 211 -17.81 -7.32 -15.25
CA GLU A 211 -16.43 -7.84 -15.40
C GLU A 211 -15.78 -7.69 -16.80
N GLN A 212 -14.62 -7.02 -16.83
CA GLN A 212 -13.92 -6.53 -18.02
C GLN A 212 -13.62 -7.61 -19.07
N SER A 213 -13.91 -7.28 -20.33
CA SER A 213 -13.75 -8.16 -21.47
C SER A 213 -12.45 -7.96 -22.26
N PRO A 214 -12.05 -8.88 -23.15
CA PRO A 214 -10.93 -8.67 -24.07
C PRO A 214 -11.06 -7.55 -25.04
N ALA A 215 -12.27 -7.33 -25.53
CA ALA A 215 -12.53 -6.23 -26.42
C ALA A 215 -12.29 -4.94 -25.63
N ASP A 216 -12.59 -4.92 -24.33
CA ASP A 216 -12.22 -3.83 -23.43
C ASP A 216 -10.73 -3.81 -23.10
N GLN A 217 -9.99 -4.92 -23.12
CA GLN A 217 -8.53 -4.95 -22.96
C GLN A 217 -7.75 -4.58 -24.23
N LEU A 218 -8.29 -4.89 -25.41
CA LEU A 218 -7.77 -4.47 -26.72
C LEU A 218 -8.22 -3.05 -27.03
N GLN A 219 -9.38 -2.63 -26.55
CA GLN A 219 -9.83 -1.24 -26.57
C GLN A 219 -9.19 -0.45 -25.43
N GLU A 220 -8.78 -1.04 -24.30
CA GLU A 220 -7.91 -0.43 -23.28
C GLU A 220 -6.48 -0.41 -23.74
N LEU A 221 -5.97 -1.38 -24.51
CA LEU A 221 -4.61 -1.36 -25.07
C LEU A 221 -4.56 -0.39 -26.26
N SER A 222 -5.59 -0.39 -27.10
CA SER A 222 -5.78 0.60 -28.18
C SER A 222 -6.12 1.96 -27.62
N ALA A 223 -6.88 2.08 -26.54
CA ALA A 223 -7.06 3.35 -25.83
C ALA A 223 -5.83 3.72 -25.02
N LEU A 224 -5.07 2.80 -24.43
CA LEU A 224 -3.78 3.07 -23.78
C LEU A 224 -2.80 3.56 -24.83
N MET A 225 -2.77 2.95 -26.00
CA MET A 225 -1.90 3.37 -27.10
C MET A 225 -2.40 4.69 -27.69
N ASN A 226 -3.69 4.88 -27.94
CA ASN A 226 -4.27 6.13 -28.46
C ASN A 226 -4.26 7.28 -27.45
N GLN A 227 -4.30 7.00 -26.14
CA GLN A 227 -4.25 7.97 -25.05
C GLN A 227 -2.77 8.23 -24.66
N ALA A 228 -1.92 7.21 -24.56
CA ALA A 228 -0.49 7.41 -24.33
C ALA A 228 0.25 7.92 -25.58
N MET A 229 -0.32 7.83 -26.79
CA MET A 229 0.32 8.39 -28.00
C MET A 229 0.52 9.90 -27.89
N PRO A 230 -0.47 10.73 -27.51
CA PRO A 230 -0.25 12.15 -27.19
C PRO A 230 0.89 12.42 -26.19
N ALA A 231 1.09 11.52 -25.21
CA ALA A 231 2.17 11.56 -24.23
C ALA A 231 3.55 11.17 -24.80
N ILE A 232 3.55 10.45 -25.93
CA ILE A 232 4.72 9.92 -26.64
C ILE A 232 5.10 10.79 -27.85
N THR A 233 4.15 11.44 -28.53
CA THR A 233 4.35 12.10 -29.83
C THR A 233 4.51 13.61 -29.78
N SER A 234 4.11 14.27 -28.71
CA SER A 234 4.32 15.71 -28.48
C SER A 234 3.99 16.71 -29.62
N ALA A 235 3.41 16.39 -30.78
CA ALA A 235 3.37 17.35 -31.90
C ALA A 235 2.06 17.61 -32.66
N ALA A 236 0.99 16.81 -32.54
CA ALA A 236 -0.18 17.01 -33.41
C ALA A 236 -1.25 17.96 -32.86
N SER A 237 -1.85 18.76 -33.75
CA SER A 237 -3.01 19.62 -33.50
C SER A 237 -4.34 18.83 -33.53
N PRO A 238 -5.43 19.34 -32.91
CA PRO A 238 -6.71 18.62 -32.82
C PRO A 238 -7.34 18.20 -34.16
N GLU A 239 -7.11 18.97 -35.24
CA GLU A 239 -7.60 18.66 -36.59
C GLU A 239 -6.87 17.46 -37.23
N GLU A 240 -5.59 17.27 -36.89
CA GLU A 240 -4.78 16.16 -37.40
C GLU A 240 -5.11 14.83 -36.71
N ALA A 241 -5.57 14.87 -35.46
CA ALA A 241 -6.07 13.70 -34.72
C ALA A 241 -7.39 13.17 -35.31
N ALA A 242 -8.31 14.07 -35.69
CA ALA A 242 -9.59 13.70 -36.29
C ALA A 242 -9.44 13.12 -37.71
N ALA A 243 -8.52 13.66 -38.52
CA ALA A 243 -8.23 13.15 -39.86
C ALA A 243 -7.55 11.76 -39.83
N PHE A 244 -6.73 11.49 -38.81
CA PHE A 244 -6.13 10.19 -38.56
C PHE A 244 -7.18 9.15 -38.15
N GLU A 245 -8.09 9.51 -37.25
CA GLU A 245 -9.19 8.65 -36.79
C GLU A 245 -10.14 8.23 -37.93
N GLN A 246 -10.41 9.14 -38.88
CA GLN A 246 -11.25 8.87 -40.04
C GLN A 246 -10.57 7.97 -41.08
N LYS A 247 -9.25 8.07 -41.22
CA LYS A 247 -8.45 7.25 -42.14
C LYS A 247 -8.26 5.82 -41.62
N VAL A 248 -7.98 5.66 -40.32
CA VAL A 248 -7.90 4.35 -39.65
C VAL A 248 -9.23 3.59 -39.77
N ARG A 249 -10.37 4.29 -39.66
CA ARG A 249 -11.70 3.70 -39.86
C ARG A 249 -11.92 3.18 -41.29
N ALA A 250 -11.50 3.96 -42.30
CA ALA A 250 -11.62 3.57 -43.71
C ALA A 250 -10.68 2.41 -44.09
N ASP A 251 -9.47 2.38 -43.52
CA ASP A 251 -8.48 1.32 -43.76
C ASP A 251 -8.91 0.00 -43.08
N LEU A 252 -9.57 0.08 -41.91
CA LEU A 252 -10.19 -1.07 -41.25
C LEU A 252 -11.39 -1.61 -42.05
N GLU A 253 -12.26 -0.75 -42.58
CA GLU A 253 -13.41 -1.17 -43.42
C GLU A 253 -12.99 -1.86 -44.72
N GLY A 254 -11.85 -1.47 -45.31
CA GLY A 254 -11.28 -2.11 -46.50
C GLY A 254 -10.63 -3.47 -46.23
N ALA A 255 -10.10 -3.70 -45.03
CA ALA A 255 -9.39 -4.93 -44.67
C ALA A 255 -10.32 -6.15 -44.49
N PHE A 256 -11.61 -5.95 -44.25
CA PHE A 256 -12.58 -7.04 -43.99
C PHE A 256 -13.35 -7.53 -45.22
N GLY A 257 -13.01 -7.06 -46.43
CA GLY A 257 -13.83 -7.27 -47.63
C GLY A 257 -13.79 -8.67 -48.27
N GLN A 258 -12.70 -9.43 -48.23
CA GLN A 258 -12.63 -10.72 -48.94
C GLN A 258 -11.54 -11.63 -48.38
N LEU A 259 -11.87 -12.64 -47.57
CA LEU A 259 -11.00 -13.81 -47.40
C LEU A 259 -11.80 -15.11 -47.20
N ASP A 260 -11.38 -16.09 -48.01
CA ASP A 260 -11.92 -17.43 -48.26
C ASP A 260 -11.75 -18.36 -47.03
N PRO A 261 -12.74 -19.22 -46.67
CA PRO A 261 -12.71 -20.01 -45.43
C PRO A 261 -11.63 -21.09 -45.29
N GLU A 262 -10.88 -21.46 -46.33
CA GLU A 262 -9.92 -22.58 -46.23
C GLU A 262 -8.47 -22.20 -45.88
N GLU A 263 -8.05 -20.93 -45.96
CA GLU A 263 -6.69 -20.53 -45.57
C GLU A 263 -6.52 -20.27 -44.06
N ARG A 264 -7.63 -20.07 -43.33
CA ARG A 264 -7.68 -19.84 -41.87
C ARG A 264 -7.13 -20.98 -41.00
N ARG A 265 -6.83 -22.14 -41.56
CA ARG A 265 -6.48 -23.33 -40.76
C ARG A 265 -5.00 -23.62 -40.59
N LYS A 266 -4.08 -22.80 -41.10
CA LYS A 266 -2.65 -23.21 -41.09
C LYS A 266 -1.57 -22.28 -40.56
N ALA A 267 -1.78 -20.99 -40.29
CA ALA A 267 -0.72 -20.21 -39.64
C ALA A 267 -1.23 -18.88 -39.05
N ASP A 268 -1.07 -18.73 -37.74
CA ASP A 268 -0.58 -17.50 -37.10
C ASP A 268 -1.47 -16.23 -36.98
N GLU A 269 -2.65 -16.36 -36.35
CA GLU A 269 -3.46 -15.21 -35.87
C GLU A 269 -2.74 -14.36 -34.78
N THR A 270 -1.77 -14.94 -34.06
CA THR A 270 -0.89 -14.19 -33.14
C THR A 270 0.19 -13.42 -33.90
N GLU A 271 0.62 -13.86 -35.09
CA GLU A 271 1.68 -13.18 -35.83
C GLU A 271 1.20 -11.88 -36.47
N ASP A 272 -0.07 -11.85 -36.90
CA ASP A 272 -0.70 -10.71 -37.57
C ASP A 272 -0.90 -9.50 -36.60
N LEU A 273 -1.30 -9.75 -35.35
CA LEU A 273 -1.45 -8.70 -34.32
C LEU A 273 -0.12 -8.04 -33.91
N PHE A 274 0.96 -8.83 -33.83
CA PHE A 274 2.29 -8.30 -33.51
C PHE A 274 2.93 -7.57 -34.69
N GLU A 275 2.66 -8.00 -35.94
CA GLU A 275 3.08 -7.27 -37.14
C GLU A 275 2.29 -5.97 -37.34
N GLN A 276 1.03 -5.91 -36.94
CA GLN A 276 0.23 -4.68 -36.92
C GLN A 276 0.70 -3.69 -35.84
N ALA A 277 1.01 -4.16 -34.62
CA ALA A 277 1.65 -3.34 -33.58
C ALA A 277 3.03 -2.83 -34.02
N ARG A 278 3.78 -3.63 -34.81
CA ARG A 278 5.05 -3.25 -35.42
C ARG A 278 4.91 -2.13 -36.45
N ALA A 279 3.96 -2.25 -37.36
CA ALA A 279 3.70 -1.26 -38.39
C ALA A 279 3.31 0.10 -37.78
N SER A 280 2.46 0.08 -36.75
CA SER A 280 2.01 1.29 -36.04
C SER A 280 3.15 2.02 -35.30
N LEU A 281 4.03 1.28 -34.61
CA LEU A 281 5.23 1.84 -33.97
C LEU A 281 6.24 2.41 -34.98
N ARG A 282 6.34 1.81 -36.18
CA ARG A 282 7.25 2.27 -37.24
C ARG A 282 6.76 3.57 -37.88
N GLU A 283 5.46 3.67 -38.16
CA GLU A 283 4.82 4.87 -38.73
C GLU A 283 4.87 6.07 -37.76
N THR A 284 4.71 5.83 -36.45
CA THR A 284 4.79 6.86 -35.40
C THR A 284 6.20 7.44 -35.27
N ALA A 285 7.24 6.61 -35.42
CA ALA A 285 8.62 7.03 -35.29
C ALA A 285 9.13 7.86 -36.48
N GLU A 286 8.64 7.59 -37.69
CA GLU A 286 8.95 8.35 -38.90
C GLU A 286 8.34 9.76 -38.89
N ARG A 287 7.28 9.96 -38.08
CA ARG A 287 6.52 11.21 -38.00
C ARG A 287 6.94 12.13 -36.84
N ASP A 288 7.34 11.58 -35.68
CA ASP A 288 7.57 12.34 -34.44
C ASP A 288 9.01 12.30 -33.89
N GLY A 289 10.00 11.87 -34.69
CA GLY A 289 11.41 11.95 -34.31
C GLY A 289 11.82 11.02 -33.16
N VAL A 290 11.13 9.87 -33.03
CA VAL A 290 11.52 8.80 -32.10
C VAL A 290 12.88 8.24 -32.54
N SER A 291 13.87 8.16 -31.64
CA SER A 291 15.18 7.63 -32.01
C SER A 291 15.07 6.17 -32.44
N LYS A 292 15.82 5.79 -33.47
CA LYS A 292 15.83 4.44 -34.05
C LYS A 292 16.09 3.34 -32.99
N GLU A 293 16.92 3.65 -32.01
CA GLU A 293 17.23 2.75 -30.88
C GLU A 293 16.00 2.47 -29.99
N ARG A 294 15.09 3.44 -29.82
CA ARG A 294 13.84 3.28 -29.04
C ARG A 294 12.85 2.36 -29.74
N MET A 295 12.79 2.44 -31.07
CA MET A 295 11.93 1.59 -31.89
C MET A 295 12.41 0.13 -31.83
N GLU A 296 13.71 -0.10 -31.97
CA GLU A 296 14.31 -1.43 -31.92
C GLU A 296 14.14 -2.11 -30.55
N ALA A 297 14.25 -1.34 -29.46
CA ALA A 297 14.03 -1.83 -28.10
C ALA A 297 12.56 -2.21 -27.82
N GLY A 298 11.60 -1.39 -28.26
CA GLY A 298 10.17 -1.69 -28.14
C GLY A 298 9.77 -2.97 -28.90
N PHE A 299 10.29 -3.16 -30.11
CA PHE A 299 10.08 -4.39 -30.88
C PHE A 299 10.68 -5.62 -30.22
N ALA A 300 11.87 -5.51 -29.62
CA ALA A 300 12.49 -6.61 -28.92
C ALA A 300 11.70 -7.06 -27.68
N ILE A 301 11.03 -6.13 -26.98
CA ILE A 301 10.18 -6.41 -25.82
C ILE A 301 8.88 -7.11 -26.25
N LEU A 302 8.23 -6.62 -27.33
CA LEU A 302 7.02 -7.23 -27.87
C LEU A 302 7.26 -8.68 -28.32
N GLU A 303 8.39 -8.96 -28.97
CA GLU A 303 8.78 -10.33 -29.35
C GLU A 303 9.03 -11.24 -28.13
N GLN A 304 9.67 -10.72 -27.08
CA GLN A 304 9.85 -11.48 -25.84
C GLN A 304 8.52 -11.77 -25.14
N PHE A 305 7.59 -10.81 -25.16
CA PHE A 305 6.25 -10.99 -24.62
C PHE A 305 5.45 -12.02 -25.43
N LYS A 306 5.49 -11.95 -26.77
CA LYS A 306 4.90 -12.94 -27.70
C LYS A 306 5.40 -14.36 -27.39
N ALA A 307 6.72 -14.52 -27.29
CA ALA A 307 7.34 -15.81 -27.01
C ALA A 307 6.98 -16.37 -25.63
N LEU A 308 6.76 -15.51 -24.63
CA LEU A 308 6.34 -15.90 -23.28
C LEU A 308 4.86 -16.25 -23.19
N ALA A 309 3.99 -15.51 -23.88
CA ALA A 309 2.55 -15.77 -23.91
C ALA A 309 2.20 -17.06 -24.67
N ALA A 310 3.00 -17.43 -25.66
CA ALA A 310 2.84 -18.66 -26.45
C ALA A 310 3.15 -19.97 -25.68
N GLN A 311 3.72 -19.90 -24.47
CA GLN A 311 4.12 -21.07 -23.69
C GLN A 311 3.16 -21.29 -22.51
N SER A 312 2.39 -22.38 -22.49
CA SER A 312 1.61 -22.78 -21.30
C SER A 312 2.51 -23.52 -20.30
N PRO A 313 2.71 -23.00 -19.07
CA PRO A 313 3.54 -23.68 -18.08
C PRO A 313 2.84 -24.95 -17.60
N GLN A 314 3.58 -26.07 -17.57
CA GLN A 314 3.03 -27.39 -17.22
C GLN A 314 3.27 -27.79 -15.75
N SER A 315 3.92 -26.93 -14.95
CA SER A 315 4.21 -27.18 -13.54
C SER A 315 4.44 -25.88 -12.75
N PRO A 316 4.30 -25.89 -11.41
CA PRO A 316 4.57 -24.73 -10.54
C PRO A 316 5.98 -24.14 -10.70
N GLU A 317 7.00 -24.98 -10.91
CA GLU A 317 8.39 -24.54 -11.14
C GLU A 317 8.56 -23.80 -12.48
N LYS A 318 7.83 -24.24 -13.52
CA LYS A 318 7.79 -23.58 -14.82
C LYS A 318 7.02 -22.26 -14.77
N MET A 319 5.96 -22.18 -13.95
CA MET A 319 5.25 -20.92 -13.68
C MET A 319 6.15 -19.88 -13.01
N THR A 320 6.94 -20.26 -12.00
CA THR A 320 7.90 -19.36 -11.35
C THR A 320 8.96 -18.84 -12.33
N THR A 321 9.47 -19.71 -13.20
CA THR A 321 10.47 -19.36 -14.22
C THR A 321 9.88 -18.40 -15.27
N GLN A 322 8.67 -18.65 -15.74
CA GLN A 322 7.98 -17.81 -16.71
C GLN A 322 7.54 -16.47 -16.11
N GLY A 323 7.08 -16.45 -14.86
CA GLY A 323 6.80 -15.23 -14.10
C GLY A 323 8.06 -14.41 -13.81
N GLY A 324 9.23 -15.04 -13.67
CA GLY A 324 10.54 -14.36 -13.68
C GLY A 324 10.78 -13.61 -14.98
N ARG A 325 10.66 -14.30 -16.12
CA ARG A 325 10.87 -13.70 -17.44
C ARG A 325 9.84 -12.60 -17.77
N MET A 326 8.59 -12.75 -17.35
CA MET A 326 7.57 -11.72 -17.52
C MET A 326 7.92 -10.45 -16.74
N ARG A 327 8.42 -10.60 -15.51
CA ARG A 327 8.93 -9.47 -14.71
C ARG A 327 10.13 -8.79 -15.37
N ASP A 328 11.02 -9.55 -16.01
CA ASP A 328 12.16 -8.98 -16.74
C ASP A 328 11.70 -8.12 -17.93
N VAL A 329 10.70 -8.57 -18.69
CA VAL A 329 10.11 -7.83 -19.81
C VAL A 329 9.41 -6.55 -19.33
N ILE A 330 8.61 -6.64 -18.27
CA ILE A 330 7.95 -5.48 -17.63
C ILE A 330 9.00 -4.47 -17.13
N SER A 331 10.10 -4.95 -16.53
CA SER A 331 11.21 -4.12 -16.06
C SER A 331 11.95 -3.42 -17.21
N GLN A 332 12.18 -4.12 -18.33
CA GLN A 332 12.75 -3.50 -19.53
C GLN A 332 11.86 -2.39 -20.08
N PHE A 333 10.53 -2.61 -20.13
CA PHE A 333 9.59 -1.59 -20.57
C PHE A 333 9.56 -0.38 -19.61
N LYS A 334 9.59 -0.62 -18.29
CA LYS A 334 9.71 0.44 -17.28
C LYS A 334 10.93 1.32 -17.55
N HIS A 335 12.08 0.73 -17.86
CA HIS A 335 13.30 1.49 -18.15
C HIS A 335 13.14 2.39 -19.38
N ILE A 336 12.44 1.92 -20.41
CA ILE A 336 12.15 2.74 -21.60
C ILE A 336 11.12 3.83 -21.31
N TYR A 337 10.10 3.55 -20.51
CA TYR A 337 9.05 4.50 -20.17
C TYR A 337 9.54 5.61 -19.23
N ALA A 338 10.25 5.23 -18.16
CA ALA A 338 10.69 6.12 -17.10
C ALA A 338 12.11 6.67 -17.27
N GLY A 339 12.95 6.09 -18.15
CA GLY A 339 14.33 6.52 -18.36
C GLY A 339 14.53 7.64 -19.39
N GLN A 340 13.46 8.35 -19.78
CA GLN A 340 13.51 9.28 -20.91
C GLN A 340 13.89 10.70 -20.48
N GLY A 341 14.75 11.34 -21.29
CA GLY A 341 14.94 12.79 -21.25
C GLY A 341 13.82 13.58 -21.94
N LEU A 342 13.85 14.89 -21.83
CA LEU A 342 13.00 15.81 -22.59
C LEU A 342 13.55 16.02 -24.01
N HIS A 343 12.67 16.18 -25.01
CA HIS A 343 13.10 16.38 -26.39
C HIS A 343 13.69 17.79 -26.57
N GLY A 344 14.85 17.88 -27.25
CA GLY A 344 15.54 19.16 -27.45
C GLY A 344 16.14 19.78 -26.18
N VAL A 345 16.16 19.05 -25.07
CA VAL A 345 16.75 19.48 -23.80
C VAL A 345 18.09 18.77 -23.62
N SER A 346 19.13 19.57 -23.34
CA SER A 346 20.47 19.10 -23.00
C SER A 346 20.89 19.76 -21.69
N GLU A 347 21.54 19.00 -20.80
CA GLU A 347 22.12 19.54 -19.56
C GLU A 347 23.23 20.56 -19.84
N ASP A 348 23.86 20.50 -21.01
CA ASP A 348 24.94 21.40 -21.42
C ASP A 348 24.44 22.71 -22.06
N ASP A 349 23.14 22.87 -22.35
CA ASP A 349 22.56 24.10 -22.88
C ASP A 349 22.02 24.98 -21.73
N PRO A 350 22.66 26.13 -21.40
CA PRO A 350 22.21 27.02 -20.34
C PRO A 350 20.78 27.54 -20.55
N ALA A 351 20.30 27.63 -21.79
CA ALA A 351 18.93 28.06 -22.09
C ALA A 351 17.89 27.03 -21.63
N CYS A 352 18.29 25.77 -21.43
CA CYS A 352 17.43 24.68 -21.01
C CYS A 352 17.66 24.26 -19.54
N ALA A 353 18.51 24.97 -18.79
CA ALA A 353 19.00 24.54 -17.49
C ALA A 353 17.87 24.17 -16.50
N ARG A 354 16.79 24.98 -16.44
CA ARG A 354 15.66 24.68 -15.57
C ARG A 354 14.91 23.42 -16.01
N ALA A 355 14.56 23.30 -17.28
CA ALA A 355 13.87 22.11 -17.80
C ALA A 355 14.72 20.84 -17.65
N ALA A 356 16.04 20.92 -17.86
CA ALA A 356 16.98 19.82 -17.65
C ALA A 356 16.98 19.36 -16.18
N SER A 357 16.98 20.29 -15.22
CA SER A 357 16.94 19.97 -13.77
C SER A 357 15.68 19.19 -13.33
N LEU A 358 14.57 19.31 -14.08
CA LEU A 358 13.32 18.61 -13.78
C LEU A 358 13.27 17.18 -14.33
N VAL A 359 14.16 16.82 -15.26
CA VAL A 359 14.16 15.50 -15.92
C VAL A 359 14.24 14.36 -14.90
N PRO A 360 15.19 14.31 -13.94
CA PRO A 360 15.27 13.21 -12.98
C PRO A 360 14.00 13.05 -12.14
N HIS A 361 13.33 14.16 -11.84
CA HIS A 361 12.11 14.19 -11.03
C HIS A 361 10.91 13.63 -11.83
N LEU A 362 10.80 14.00 -13.12
CA LEU A 362 9.80 13.42 -14.03
C LEU A 362 9.99 11.91 -14.17
N GLN A 363 11.25 11.47 -14.34
CA GLN A 363 11.59 10.06 -14.44
C GLN A 363 11.18 9.28 -13.19
N ALA A 364 11.43 9.83 -12.00
CA ALA A 364 11.00 9.23 -10.73
C ALA A 364 9.47 9.13 -10.62
N LEU A 365 8.73 10.18 -10.98
CA LEU A 365 7.27 10.17 -10.99
C LEU A 365 6.71 9.15 -12.01
N GLN A 366 7.31 9.06 -13.21
CA GLN A 366 6.93 8.06 -14.21
C GLN A 366 7.21 6.64 -13.72
N ALA A 367 8.38 6.38 -13.14
CA ALA A 367 8.72 5.09 -12.57
C ALA A 367 7.72 4.68 -11.49
N PHE A 368 7.33 5.61 -10.61
CA PHE A 368 6.32 5.37 -9.60
C PHE A 368 4.95 5.07 -10.21
N ALA A 369 4.44 5.90 -11.12
CA ALA A 369 3.13 5.67 -11.74
C ALA A 369 3.09 4.30 -12.44
N PHE A 370 4.18 3.94 -13.12
CA PHE A 370 4.34 2.64 -13.75
C PHE A 370 4.37 1.49 -12.73
N ASP A 371 5.11 1.62 -11.65
CA ASP A 371 5.15 0.58 -10.61
C ASP A 371 3.76 0.38 -9.97
N GLN A 372 3.09 1.48 -9.64
CA GLN A 372 1.78 1.45 -9.01
C GLN A 372 0.71 0.83 -9.90
N VAL A 373 0.66 1.17 -11.21
CA VAL A 373 -0.37 0.61 -12.11
C VAL A 373 -0.18 -0.88 -12.39
N ASN A 374 1.03 -1.40 -12.18
CA ASN A 374 1.35 -2.82 -12.34
C ASN A 374 1.20 -3.63 -11.04
N GLU A 375 0.65 -3.06 -9.97
CA GLU A 375 0.31 -3.80 -8.77
C GLU A 375 -0.85 -4.78 -9.02
N SER A 376 -0.75 -6.00 -8.46
CA SER A 376 -1.66 -7.11 -8.78
C SER A 376 -3.06 -7.03 -8.13
N HIS A 377 -3.32 -6.01 -7.31
CA HIS A 377 -4.50 -5.91 -6.45
C HIS A 377 -5.13 -4.52 -6.43
N LEU A 378 -5.10 -3.81 -7.56
CA LEU A 378 -5.71 -2.48 -7.69
C LEU A 378 -7.23 -2.58 -7.81
N GLY A 379 -7.93 -1.71 -7.08
CA GLY A 379 -9.34 -1.43 -7.36
C GLY A 379 -9.52 -0.69 -8.68
N ASP A 380 -10.72 -0.68 -9.23
CA ASP A 380 -11.01 -0.06 -10.54
C ASP A 380 -10.80 1.46 -10.52
N THR A 381 -11.18 2.13 -9.43
CA THR A 381 -11.04 3.59 -9.29
C THR A 381 -9.58 3.97 -9.09
N GLU A 382 -8.86 3.19 -8.29
CA GLU A 382 -7.44 3.30 -8.08
C GLU A 382 -6.66 3.13 -9.39
N ARG A 383 -6.98 2.09 -10.18
CA ARG A 383 -6.41 1.85 -11.50
C ARG A 383 -6.65 3.02 -12.45
N GLN A 384 -7.89 3.51 -12.54
CA GLN A 384 -8.24 4.65 -13.39
C GLN A 384 -7.48 5.92 -12.99
N THR A 385 -7.33 6.16 -11.67
CA THR A 385 -6.58 7.30 -11.14
C THR A 385 -5.10 7.23 -11.52
N LEU A 386 -4.48 6.05 -11.42
CA LEU A 386 -3.07 5.85 -11.78
C LEU A 386 -2.83 6.01 -13.29
N PHE A 387 -3.77 5.56 -14.13
CA PHE A 387 -3.70 5.81 -15.57
C PHE A 387 -3.83 7.30 -15.92
N ASP A 388 -4.73 8.04 -15.25
CA ASP A 388 -4.82 9.51 -15.42
C ASP A 388 -3.48 10.20 -15.11
N PHE A 389 -2.75 9.74 -14.08
CA PHE A 389 -1.43 10.28 -13.78
C PHE A 389 -0.42 10.02 -14.90
N MET A 390 -0.36 8.80 -15.45
CA MET A 390 0.53 8.50 -16.58
C MET A 390 0.26 9.41 -17.78
N MET A 391 -1.03 9.65 -18.07
CA MET A 391 -1.48 10.54 -19.14
C MET A 391 -1.06 12.00 -18.91
N ARG A 392 -1.34 12.52 -17.71
CA ARG A 392 -1.00 13.90 -17.34
C ARG A 392 0.50 14.12 -17.26
N LEU A 393 1.28 13.12 -16.84
CA LEU A 393 2.75 13.16 -16.88
C LEU A 393 3.24 13.32 -18.32
N GLY A 394 2.67 12.55 -19.25
CA GLY A 394 2.93 12.68 -20.68
C GLY A 394 2.68 14.08 -21.23
N HIS A 395 1.49 14.64 -20.98
CA HIS A 395 1.14 16.00 -21.40
C HIS A 395 2.03 17.08 -20.73
N THR A 396 2.41 16.86 -19.47
CA THR A 396 3.30 17.78 -18.74
C THR A 396 4.71 17.74 -19.31
N ARG A 397 5.20 16.55 -19.67
CA ARG A 397 6.50 16.34 -20.31
C ARG A 397 6.57 17.03 -21.67
N LYS A 398 5.55 16.88 -22.51
CA LYS A 398 5.41 17.64 -23.77
C LYS A 398 5.49 19.15 -23.51
N ALA A 399 4.66 19.66 -22.60
CA ALA A 399 4.62 21.09 -22.29
C ALA A 399 5.97 21.63 -21.77
N LEU A 400 6.70 20.84 -20.97
CA LEU A 400 8.05 21.19 -20.53
C LEU A 400 9.05 21.19 -21.68
N SER A 401 8.93 20.24 -22.61
CA SER A 401 9.75 20.20 -23.83
C SER A 401 9.55 21.44 -24.69
N ASP A 402 8.28 21.82 -24.92
CA ASP A 402 7.91 22.99 -25.72
C ASP A 402 8.36 24.31 -25.06
N ALA A 403 8.31 24.35 -23.73
CA ALA A 403 8.70 25.51 -22.92
C ALA A 403 10.20 25.56 -22.58
N ALA A 404 10.98 24.52 -22.90
CA ALA A 404 12.27 24.26 -22.26
C ALA A 404 13.29 25.40 -22.37
N ARG A 405 13.23 26.18 -23.45
CA ARG A 405 14.14 27.31 -23.73
C ARG A 405 13.66 28.66 -23.20
N ASP A 406 12.46 28.73 -22.66
CA ASP A 406 11.89 29.90 -21.99
C ASP A 406 11.68 29.56 -20.51
N GLU A 407 12.53 30.11 -19.66
CA GLU A 407 12.48 29.88 -18.22
C GLU A 407 11.13 30.29 -17.60
N ALA A 408 10.56 31.42 -18.03
CA ALA A 408 9.26 31.87 -17.52
C ALA A 408 8.13 30.95 -17.99
N ALA A 409 8.20 30.41 -19.21
CA ALA A 409 7.26 29.38 -19.68
C ALA A 409 7.43 28.07 -18.92
N THR A 410 8.66 27.64 -18.65
CA THR A 410 8.97 26.44 -17.86
C THR A 410 8.40 26.55 -16.46
N LEU A 411 8.62 27.69 -15.78
CA LEU A 411 8.06 27.96 -14.46
C LEU A 411 6.52 27.96 -14.45
N ARG A 412 5.86 28.45 -15.51
CA ARG A 412 4.40 28.34 -15.65
C ARG A 412 3.94 26.89 -15.77
N VAL A 413 4.65 26.06 -16.55
CA VAL A 413 4.32 24.63 -16.66
C VAL A 413 4.53 23.91 -15.33
N GLU A 414 5.58 24.25 -14.57
CA GLU A 414 5.76 23.74 -13.21
C GLU A 414 4.59 24.10 -12.29
N HIS A 415 4.24 25.39 -12.27
CA HIS A 415 3.22 25.97 -11.40
C HIS A 415 1.82 25.39 -11.69
N ASP A 416 1.43 25.34 -12.97
CA ASP A 416 0.06 25.00 -13.38
C ASP A 416 -0.15 23.50 -13.59
N ARG A 417 0.92 22.73 -13.84
CA ARG A 417 0.80 21.31 -14.22
C ARG A 417 1.63 20.39 -13.33
N LEU A 418 2.94 20.58 -13.28
CA LEU A 418 3.84 19.59 -12.67
C LEU A 418 3.65 19.51 -11.15
N ARG A 419 3.66 20.64 -10.42
CA ARG A 419 3.50 20.65 -8.96
C ARG A 419 2.12 20.15 -8.51
N PRO A 420 0.99 20.57 -9.12
CA PRO A 420 -0.31 19.98 -8.82
C PRO A 420 -0.36 18.47 -9.06
N LEU A 421 0.25 17.99 -10.16
CA LEU A 421 0.31 16.58 -10.50
C LEU A 421 1.17 15.79 -9.51
N ALA A 422 2.36 16.27 -9.18
CA ALA A 422 3.25 15.64 -8.20
C ALA A 422 2.61 15.57 -6.80
N LEU A 423 1.93 16.64 -6.37
CA LEU A 423 1.18 16.65 -5.11
C LEU A 423 0.05 15.59 -5.12
N ALA A 424 -0.70 15.48 -6.22
CA ALA A 424 -1.76 14.48 -6.36
C ALA A 424 -1.20 13.05 -6.32
N MET A 425 -0.11 12.80 -7.05
CA MET A 425 0.59 11.51 -7.06
C MET A 425 1.15 11.15 -5.68
N ARG A 426 1.76 12.10 -4.97
CA ARG A 426 2.25 11.89 -3.60
C ARG A 426 1.12 11.54 -2.63
N ARG A 427 -0.02 12.24 -2.70
CA ARG A 427 -1.20 11.92 -1.88
C ARG A 427 -1.74 10.52 -2.21
N CYS A 428 -1.81 10.19 -3.50
CA CYS A 428 -2.17 8.85 -3.95
C CYS A 428 -1.19 7.78 -3.42
N GLY A 429 0.11 8.06 -3.35
CA GLY A 429 1.09 7.18 -2.72
C GLY A 429 0.79 6.85 -1.25
N LEU A 430 0.06 7.72 -0.54
CA LEU A 430 -0.35 7.53 0.86
C LEU A 430 -1.79 7.02 1.02
N ARG A 431 -2.49 6.68 -0.07
CA ARG A 431 -3.92 6.29 -0.04
C ARG A 431 -4.23 5.08 0.85
N GLN A 432 -3.25 4.23 1.13
CA GLN A 432 -3.38 3.09 2.03
C GLN A 432 -3.33 3.49 3.52
N HIS A 433 -2.95 4.73 3.83
CA HIS A 433 -2.68 5.21 5.19
C HIS A 433 -3.84 6.05 5.78
N LEU A 434 -5.04 5.97 5.20
CA LEU A 434 -6.22 6.69 5.71
C LEU A 434 -6.35 6.52 7.23
N THR A 435 -6.37 7.64 7.95
CA THR A 435 -6.36 7.63 9.42
C THR A 435 -7.40 8.58 9.99
N LEU A 436 -8.34 8.06 10.77
CA LEU A 436 -9.29 8.87 11.54
C LEU A 436 -8.58 9.49 12.75
N ALA A 437 -8.64 10.82 12.83
CA ALA A 437 -8.06 11.60 13.92
C ALA A 437 -9.06 12.58 14.53
N ARG A 438 -8.72 13.12 15.70
CA ARG A 438 -9.45 14.22 16.34
C ARG A 438 -8.52 15.36 16.75
N PRO A 439 -7.89 16.06 15.79
CA PRO A 439 -6.77 16.96 16.06
C PRO A 439 -7.06 17.96 17.19
N LEU A 440 -5.99 18.39 17.88
CA LEU A 440 -6.09 19.40 18.94
C LEU A 440 -6.78 20.69 18.47
N TRP A 441 -6.50 21.09 17.23
CA TRP A 441 -7.08 22.25 16.58
C TRP A 441 -8.32 21.87 15.75
N GLY A 442 -9.17 22.86 15.50
CA GLY A 442 -10.36 22.67 14.67
C GLY A 442 -10.02 22.20 13.26
N TRP A 443 -10.88 21.35 12.73
CA TRP A 443 -10.78 20.81 11.38
C TRP A 443 -11.83 21.46 10.49
N GLN A 444 -11.36 22.21 9.49
CA GLN A 444 -12.18 22.76 8.42
C GLN A 444 -11.56 22.37 7.08
N LYS A 445 -12.37 22.21 6.03
CA LYS A 445 -11.85 21.94 4.69
C LYS A 445 -10.92 23.09 4.28
N VAL A 446 -9.69 22.74 3.93
CA VAL A 446 -8.70 23.66 3.35
C VAL A 446 -8.26 23.09 2.02
N GLU A 447 -7.93 23.97 1.09
CA GLU A 447 -7.34 23.58 -0.19
C GLU A 447 -5.82 23.59 -0.05
N VAL A 448 -5.17 22.51 -0.50
CA VAL A 448 -3.71 22.44 -0.50
C VAL A 448 -3.21 23.23 -1.71
N ASN A 449 -2.38 24.23 -1.48
CA ASN A 449 -1.73 24.97 -2.55
C ASN A 449 -0.42 24.24 -2.96
N PRO A 450 -0.35 23.67 -4.19
CA PRO A 450 0.85 22.96 -4.66
C PRO A 450 2.08 23.87 -4.81
N ASN A 451 1.89 25.19 -4.79
CA ASN A 451 2.94 26.19 -4.91
C ASN A 451 3.29 26.85 -3.56
N CYS A 452 2.73 26.40 -2.43
CA CYS A 452 2.98 26.98 -1.12
C CYS A 452 3.89 26.11 -0.25
N LEU A 453 4.87 26.76 0.41
CA LEU A 453 5.76 26.17 1.38
C LEU A 453 5.40 26.58 2.81
N PHE A 454 5.42 25.60 3.71
CA PHE A 454 5.48 25.85 5.15
C PHE A 454 6.93 26.07 5.58
N TYR A 455 7.18 27.00 6.50
CA TYR A 455 8.51 27.19 7.05
C TYR A 455 8.50 27.40 8.56
N ALA A 456 9.27 26.61 9.30
CA ALA A 456 9.54 26.80 10.72
C ALA A 456 11.06 26.82 10.97
N GLY A 457 11.57 27.92 11.53
CA GLY A 457 12.99 28.09 11.81
C GLY A 457 13.41 29.56 12.00
N GLY A 458 14.69 29.84 11.73
CA GLY A 458 15.35 31.13 11.94
C GLY A 458 15.36 32.06 10.72
N ASP A 459 15.62 33.35 10.93
CA ASP A 459 15.49 34.32 9.85
C ASP A 459 16.51 34.14 8.70
N GLY A 460 17.67 33.53 8.97
CA GLY A 460 18.71 33.27 7.96
C GLY A 460 18.24 32.32 6.86
N VAL A 461 17.86 31.09 7.23
CA VAL A 461 17.32 30.09 6.28
C VAL A 461 16.02 30.60 5.64
N LYS A 462 15.18 31.32 6.40
CA LYS A 462 13.96 31.94 5.86
C LYS A 462 14.24 32.91 4.71
N GLN A 463 15.25 33.77 4.84
CA GLN A 463 15.61 34.74 3.81
C GLN A 463 16.15 34.06 2.55
N ALA A 464 16.96 33.01 2.72
CA ALA A 464 17.43 32.19 1.60
C ALA A 464 16.26 31.49 0.91
N LEU A 465 15.34 30.90 1.68
CA LEU A 465 14.14 30.26 1.16
C LEU A 465 13.24 31.24 0.40
N ALA A 466 13.10 32.49 0.86
CA ALA A 466 12.35 33.51 0.15
C ALA A 466 12.94 33.84 -1.24
N ARG A 467 14.27 33.73 -1.42
CA ARG A 467 14.90 33.87 -2.74
C ARG A 467 14.56 32.69 -3.64
N VAL A 468 14.69 31.47 -3.13
CA VAL A 468 14.28 30.25 -3.85
C VAL A 468 12.81 30.33 -4.26
N CYS A 469 11.93 30.78 -3.35
CA CYS A 469 10.51 30.99 -3.66
C CYS A 469 10.32 31.99 -4.81
N ALA A 470 11.04 33.12 -4.80
CA ALA A 470 10.96 34.11 -5.87
C ALA A 470 11.45 33.55 -7.22
N GLU A 471 12.55 32.78 -7.22
CA GLU A 471 13.10 32.14 -8.42
C GLU A 471 12.18 31.05 -8.99
N ARG A 472 11.49 30.31 -8.12
CA ARG A 472 10.63 29.18 -8.52
C ARG A 472 9.15 29.57 -8.68
N GLY A 473 8.77 30.80 -8.39
CA GLY A 473 7.36 31.21 -8.35
C GLY A 473 6.56 30.42 -7.31
N LEU A 474 7.12 30.27 -6.10
CA LEU A 474 6.49 29.65 -4.95
C LEU A 474 6.07 30.70 -3.92
N GLU A 475 5.10 30.35 -3.11
CA GLU A 475 4.63 31.13 -1.97
C GLU A 475 5.23 30.59 -0.67
N LEU A 476 5.49 31.47 0.28
CA LEU A 476 5.92 31.11 1.63
C LEU A 476 4.85 31.50 2.63
N SER A 477 4.34 30.52 3.39
CA SER A 477 3.32 30.78 4.41
C SER A 477 3.79 31.83 5.43
N GLU A 478 2.94 32.83 5.69
CA GLU A 478 3.29 33.92 6.60
C GLU A 478 3.35 33.45 8.05
N LYS A 479 4.25 34.01 8.87
CA LYS A 479 4.27 33.68 10.30
C LYS A 479 3.15 34.41 11.03
N SER A 480 2.20 33.66 11.59
CA SER A 480 1.14 34.25 12.42
C SER A 480 1.65 34.66 13.80
N LYS A 481 1.18 35.82 14.28
CA LYS A 481 1.38 36.31 15.66
C LYS A 481 0.02 36.64 16.27
N GLY A 482 -0.19 36.26 17.53
CA GLY A 482 -1.37 36.67 18.30
C GLY A 482 -2.35 35.55 18.65
N TRP A 483 -3.57 35.92 19.03
CA TRP A 483 -4.59 34.98 19.48
C TRP A 483 -5.04 34.08 18.32
N GLY A 484 -5.05 32.76 18.54
CA GLY A 484 -5.37 31.77 17.50
C GLY A 484 -4.18 31.30 16.67
N ALA A 485 -2.95 31.74 16.99
CA ALA A 485 -1.74 31.39 16.25
C ALA A 485 -1.55 29.87 16.03
N GLY A 486 -1.86 29.03 17.02
CA GLY A 486 -1.80 27.57 16.87
C GLY A 486 -2.74 27.03 15.77
N GLN A 487 -3.99 27.51 15.72
CA GLN A 487 -4.95 27.11 14.67
C GLN A 487 -4.49 27.60 13.29
N VAL A 488 -3.99 28.83 13.20
CA VAL A 488 -3.47 29.38 11.95
C VAL A 488 -2.26 28.57 11.48
N ARG A 489 -1.34 28.27 12.40
CA ARG A 489 -0.15 27.46 12.09
C ARG A 489 -0.49 26.06 11.63
N TRP A 490 -1.46 25.43 12.29
CA TRP A 490 -2.02 24.15 11.89
C TRP A 490 -2.59 24.18 10.47
N ASN A 491 -3.36 25.22 10.12
CA ASN A 491 -3.89 25.37 8.77
C ASN A 491 -2.78 25.62 7.74
N GLN A 492 -1.77 26.43 8.05
CA GLN A 492 -0.64 26.68 7.16
C GLN A 492 0.12 25.41 6.78
N ILE A 493 0.32 24.49 7.73
CA ILE A 493 0.92 23.17 7.42
C ILE A 493 0.01 22.41 6.44
N ARG A 494 -1.30 22.39 6.68
CA ARG A 494 -2.29 21.67 5.86
C ARG A 494 -2.48 22.27 4.47
N GLU A 495 -2.27 23.57 4.32
CA GLU A 495 -2.39 24.31 3.05
C GLU A 495 -1.10 24.21 2.21
N SER A 496 0.02 23.76 2.79
CA SER A 496 1.31 23.72 2.13
C SER A 496 1.59 22.36 1.50
N ALA A 497 2.25 22.36 0.35
CA ALA A 497 2.68 21.12 -0.32
C ALA A 497 3.90 20.49 0.37
N VAL A 498 4.81 21.33 0.85
CA VAL A 498 6.10 20.96 1.46
C VAL A 498 6.31 21.79 2.72
N GLY A 499 6.93 21.20 3.74
CA GLY A 499 7.34 21.90 4.96
C GLY A 499 8.85 21.95 5.11
N VAL A 500 9.41 23.12 5.38
CA VAL A 500 10.84 23.33 5.63
C VAL A 500 11.06 23.57 7.12
N PHE A 501 11.89 22.73 7.74
CA PHE A 501 12.11 22.66 9.18
C PHE A 501 13.58 22.89 9.47
N ASP A 502 13.91 24.08 9.94
CA ASP A 502 15.28 24.50 10.19
C ASP A 502 15.70 24.25 11.64
N LEU A 503 16.54 23.23 11.82
CA LEU A 503 17.15 22.82 13.09
C LEU A 503 18.53 23.45 13.32
N THR A 504 18.97 24.37 12.46
CA THR A 504 20.19 25.18 12.72
C THR A 504 19.93 26.23 13.80
N VAL A 505 18.66 26.50 14.10
CA VAL A 505 18.26 27.43 15.16
C VAL A 505 18.66 26.93 16.55
N GLY A 506 19.06 27.87 17.41
CA GLY A 506 19.40 27.56 18.80
C GLY A 506 18.21 27.64 19.76
N GLY A 507 18.32 26.92 20.88
CA GLY A 507 17.49 27.10 22.06
C GLY A 507 16.01 26.77 21.86
N ARG A 508 15.13 27.68 22.27
CA ARG A 508 13.68 27.42 22.37
C ARG A 508 12.98 27.25 21.03
N ALA A 509 13.55 27.81 19.95
CA ALA A 509 12.96 27.70 18.61
C ALA A 509 12.90 26.25 18.12
N LEU A 510 13.88 25.42 18.51
CA LEU A 510 13.93 24.00 18.15
C LEU A 510 12.67 23.24 18.57
N ALA A 511 12.12 23.55 19.75
CA ALA A 511 10.93 22.89 20.26
C ALA A 511 9.72 23.07 19.33
N SER A 512 9.46 24.32 18.91
CA SER A 512 8.38 24.66 17.98
C SER A 512 8.62 24.07 16.57
N VAL A 513 9.88 24.05 16.10
CA VAL A 513 10.24 23.42 14.81
C VAL A 513 9.97 21.92 14.82
N CYS A 514 10.45 21.19 15.83
CA CYS A 514 10.23 19.74 15.95
C CYS A 514 8.74 19.40 16.14
N HIS A 515 8.02 20.19 16.91
CA HIS A 515 6.57 20.04 17.08
C HIS A 515 5.80 20.20 15.77
N ALA A 516 6.14 21.23 14.98
CA ALA A 516 5.56 21.42 13.65
C ALA A 516 5.92 20.28 12.69
N LEU A 517 7.15 19.76 12.74
CA LEU A 517 7.59 18.61 11.96
C LEU A 517 6.75 17.36 12.28
N GLY A 518 6.50 17.07 13.56
CA GLY A 518 5.59 15.99 13.96
C GLY A 518 4.19 16.18 13.37
N GLY A 519 3.65 17.39 13.41
CA GLY A 519 2.36 17.71 12.77
C GLY A 519 2.35 17.47 11.26
N ALA A 520 3.42 17.86 10.56
CA ALA A 520 3.57 17.66 9.12
C ALA A 520 3.63 16.17 8.74
N LEU A 521 4.39 15.36 9.48
CA LEU A 521 4.47 13.90 9.27
C LEU A 521 3.11 13.22 9.47
N ALA A 522 2.34 13.62 10.49
CA ALA A 522 0.98 13.11 10.71
C ALA A 522 -0.02 13.51 9.61
N LEU A 523 0.28 14.57 8.84
CA LEU A 523 -0.52 15.06 7.73
C LEU A 523 -0.05 14.56 6.35
N GLY A 524 1.09 13.86 6.28
CA GLY A 524 1.72 13.45 5.03
C GLY A 524 2.39 14.60 4.26
N VAL A 525 2.59 15.75 4.90
CA VAL A 525 3.31 16.88 4.28
C VAL A 525 4.78 16.53 4.18
N TYR A 526 5.35 16.66 2.98
CA TYR A 526 6.74 16.28 2.73
C TYR A 526 7.71 17.24 3.45
N PRO A 527 8.60 16.75 4.33
CA PRO A 527 9.49 17.62 5.09
C PRO A 527 10.87 17.75 4.42
N VAL A 528 11.40 18.98 4.40
CA VAL A 528 12.82 19.30 4.20
C VAL A 528 13.39 19.70 5.55
N VAL A 529 14.26 18.87 6.12
CA VAL A 529 14.85 19.14 7.43
C VAL A 529 16.26 19.65 7.26
N VAL A 530 16.52 20.86 7.74
CA VAL A 530 17.82 21.54 7.61
C VAL A 530 18.60 21.41 8.91
N ILE A 531 19.84 20.95 8.84
CA ILE A 531 20.75 20.75 9.98
C ILE A 531 22.10 21.43 9.74
N PRO A 532 22.85 21.78 10.80
CA PRO A 532 24.24 22.21 10.64
C PRO A 532 25.10 21.02 10.20
N GLU A 533 26.08 21.22 9.31
CA GLU A 533 26.95 20.13 8.82
C GLU A 533 27.64 19.36 9.96
N GLU A 534 28.06 20.06 11.02
CA GLU A 534 28.76 19.44 12.14
C GLU A 534 27.86 18.56 13.02
N ALA A 535 26.56 18.51 12.74
CA ALA A 535 25.68 17.55 13.40
C ALA A 535 26.04 16.12 12.98
N ALA A 536 26.15 15.22 13.96
CA ALA A 536 26.38 13.80 13.72
C ALA A 536 25.21 13.08 12.98
N GLY A 537 24.16 13.81 12.61
CA GLY A 537 22.91 13.32 12.01
C GLY A 537 21.68 14.01 12.62
N LEU A 538 20.50 13.57 12.20
CA LEU A 538 19.25 14.03 12.80
C LEU A 538 19.14 13.56 14.27
N PRO A 539 18.50 14.36 15.15
CA PRO A 539 18.30 13.97 16.54
C PRO A 539 17.23 12.88 16.71
N PHE A 540 16.44 12.63 15.66
CA PHE A 540 15.42 11.58 15.54
C PHE A 540 15.63 10.78 14.25
N ASP A 541 15.16 9.54 14.27
CA ASP A 541 15.25 8.59 13.16
C ASP A 541 14.01 8.73 12.26
N ILE A 542 14.07 9.64 11.29
CA ILE A 542 13.07 9.73 10.21
C ILE A 542 13.67 9.19 8.93
N ASP A 543 12.87 8.46 8.14
CA ASP A 543 13.28 7.82 6.88
C ASP A 543 13.45 8.82 5.72
N LEU A 544 14.03 10.00 6.00
CA LEU A 544 14.31 11.07 5.03
C LEU A 544 15.68 11.70 5.32
N PRO A 545 16.55 11.87 4.31
CA PRO A 545 17.85 12.49 4.50
C PRO A 545 17.71 13.99 4.82
N PRO A 546 18.44 14.52 5.82
CA PRO A 546 18.45 15.95 6.09
C PRO A 546 19.30 16.72 5.07
N LEU A 547 19.00 18.02 4.90
CA LEU A 547 19.88 18.97 4.22
C LEU A 547 20.89 19.54 5.23
N SER A 548 22.15 19.14 5.11
CA SER A 548 23.25 19.69 5.89
C SER A 548 23.76 21.00 5.28
N LEU A 549 23.86 22.06 6.07
CA LEU A 549 24.42 23.36 5.64
C LEU A 549 25.79 23.60 6.26
N ARG A 550 26.76 23.98 5.43
CA ARG A 550 28.09 24.43 5.92
C ARG A 550 28.10 25.92 6.22
N GLU A 551 29.00 26.32 7.12
CA GLU A 551 29.22 27.75 7.35
C GLU A 551 29.83 28.41 6.10
N GLY A 552 29.25 29.54 5.68
CA GLY A 552 29.73 30.31 4.52
C GLY A 552 29.24 29.84 3.14
N GLU A 553 28.45 28.76 3.07
CA GLU A 553 27.79 28.35 1.81
C GLU A 553 26.65 29.28 1.42
N ASP A 554 26.37 29.34 0.10
CA ASP A 554 25.13 29.95 -0.38
C ASP A 554 23.95 29.03 -0.05
N VAL A 555 23.29 29.34 1.06
CA VAL A 555 22.13 28.60 1.57
C VAL A 555 21.01 28.51 0.53
N ALA A 556 20.81 29.52 -0.32
CA ALA A 556 19.76 29.47 -1.34
C ALA A 556 20.10 28.45 -2.44
N ALA A 557 21.37 28.36 -2.84
CA ALA A 557 21.84 27.39 -3.82
C ALA A 557 21.70 25.94 -3.35
N GLN A 558 21.82 25.68 -2.04
CA GLN A 558 21.58 24.36 -1.44
C GLN A 558 20.09 24.05 -1.24
N LEU A 559 19.30 25.05 -0.85
CA LEU A 559 17.86 24.90 -0.66
C LEU A 559 17.14 24.63 -1.99
N GLY A 560 17.55 25.25 -3.09
CA GLY A 560 16.88 25.11 -4.39
C GLY A 560 16.63 23.64 -4.79
N PRO A 561 17.68 22.83 -4.97
CA PRO A 561 17.55 21.40 -5.30
C PRO A 561 16.76 20.62 -4.25
N ALA A 562 16.99 20.85 -2.95
CA ALA A 562 16.26 20.15 -1.88
C ALA A 562 14.75 20.45 -1.89
N ILE A 563 14.35 21.66 -2.29
CA ILE A 563 12.95 22.03 -2.48
C ILE A 563 12.38 21.36 -3.73
N ASP A 564 13.13 21.26 -4.82
CA ASP A 564 12.71 20.55 -6.03
C ASP A 564 12.50 19.05 -5.72
N ASP A 565 13.46 18.41 -5.03
CA ASP A 565 13.37 17.04 -4.55
C ASP A 565 12.11 16.83 -3.69
N ALA A 566 11.80 17.78 -2.80
CA ALA A 566 10.61 17.68 -1.96
C ALA A 566 9.29 17.99 -2.69
N LEU A 567 9.28 18.89 -3.67
CA LEU A 567 8.09 19.22 -4.45
C LEU A 567 7.66 18.03 -5.31
N TYR A 568 8.63 17.32 -5.90
CA TYR A 568 8.38 16.22 -6.83
C TYR A 568 8.65 14.84 -6.23
N GLY A 569 9.13 14.79 -5.00
CA GLY A 569 9.43 13.56 -4.26
C GLY A 569 8.19 12.84 -3.73
N LEU A 570 8.36 11.54 -3.57
CA LEU A 570 7.36 10.60 -3.06
C LEU A 570 7.81 10.05 -1.70
N HIS A 571 6.86 9.75 -0.82
CA HIS A 571 7.17 9.12 0.46
C HIS A 571 7.49 7.63 0.27
N PRO A 572 8.51 7.09 0.94
CA PRO A 572 8.69 5.65 1.04
C PRO A 572 7.49 5.03 1.78
N THR A 573 6.93 3.93 1.28
CA THR A 573 5.86 3.19 1.95
C THR A 573 6.24 1.72 2.15
N THR A 574 5.72 1.10 3.21
CA THR A 574 6.03 -0.29 3.59
C THR A 574 5.04 -1.31 3.02
N GLY A 575 4.03 -0.85 2.26
CA GLY A 575 2.96 -1.69 1.69
C GLY A 575 1.85 -2.06 2.69
N GLU A 576 1.91 -1.55 3.92
CA GLU A 576 0.88 -1.72 4.93
C GLU A 576 -0.35 -0.83 4.64
N SER A 577 -1.53 -1.29 5.06
CA SER A 577 -2.79 -0.55 4.87
C SER A 577 -3.60 -0.46 6.15
N SER A 578 -4.24 0.69 6.34
CA SER A 578 -5.12 1.02 7.47
C SER A 578 -6.56 1.29 7.03
N VAL A 579 -6.87 1.16 5.74
CA VAL A 579 -8.16 1.55 5.14
C VAL A 579 -9.34 0.84 5.81
N ASP A 580 -9.29 -0.49 5.92
CA ASP A 580 -10.39 -1.29 6.46
C ASP A 580 -10.67 -0.98 7.94
N GLU A 581 -9.63 -0.91 8.77
CA GLU A 581 -9.78 -0.58 10.18
C GLU A 581 -10.25 0.87 10.35
N THR A 582 -9.75 1.81 9.55
CA THR A 582 -10.23 3.19 9.54
C THR A 582 -11.69 3.29 9.14
N ALA A 583 -12.13 2.54 8.12
CA ALA A 583 -13.52 2.49 7.71
C ALA A 583 -14.42 2.03 8.87
N ARG A 584 -14.01 0.99 9.60
CA ARG A 584 -14.71 0.52 10.80
C ARG A 584 -14.82 1.61 11.87
N ARG A 585 -13.73 2.34 12.16
CA ARG A 585 -13.76 3.43 13.15
C ARG A 585 -14.61 4.62 12.74
N VAL A 586 -14.61 4.96 11.45
CA VAL A 586 -15.48 6.02 10.92
C VAL A 586 -16.96 5.59 11.03
N LEU A 587 -17.28 4.33 10.75
CA LEU A 587 -18.64 3.79 10.93
C LEU A 587 -19.10 3.85 12.40
N GLU A 588 -18.22 3.52 13.35
CA GLU A 588 -18.50 3.60 14.79
C GLU A 588 -18.85 5.02 15.25
N MET A 589 -18.19 6.04 14.70
CA MET A 589 -18.46 7.44 15.08
C MET A 589 -19.60 8.10 14.28
N SER A 590 -20.11 7.46 13.23
CA SER A 590 -21.11 8.04 12.34
C SER A 590 -22.51 7.67 12.82
N ASP A 591 -23.11 8.48 13.68
CA ASP A 591 -24.45 8.29 14.25
C ASP A 591 -25.53 9.19 13.63
N GLY A 592 -25.18 10.00 12.62
CA GLY A 592 -26.10 10.88 11.92
C GLY A 592 -27.26 10.14 11.24
N GLU A 593 -28.46 10.71 11.35
CA GLU A 593 -29.70 10.21 10.75
C GLU A 593 -29.98 10.79 9.34
N ASP A 594 -29.10 11.64 8.83
CA ASP A 594 -29.25 12.21 7.50
C ASP A 594 -29.13 11.14 6.41
N ALA A 595 -29.80 11.38 5.28
CA ALA A 595 -29.89 10.41 4.19
C ALA A 595 -28.51 10.01 3.64
N THR A 596 -27.58 10.96 3.54
CA THR A 596 -26.22 10.72 3.04
C THR A 596 -25.45 9.81 3.99
N THR A 597 -25.46 10.11 5.28
CA THR A 597 -24.83 9.25 6.31
C THR A 597 -25.38 7.83 6.27
N ARG A 598 -26.72 7.66 6.18
CA ARG A 598 -27.34 6.34 6.09
C ARG A 598 -26.88 5.54 4.86
N VAL A 599 -26.86 6.17 3.69
CA VAL A 599 -26.45 5.52 2.43
C VAL A 599 -24.99 5.10 2.48
N LEU A 600 -24.10 6.00 2.93
CA LEU A 600 -22.66 5.70 3.02
C LEU A 600 -22.37 4.60 4.05
N ARG A 601 -23.05 4.64 5.22
CA ARG A 601 -22.93 3.56 6.21
C ARG A 601 -23.36 2.21 5.65
N GLN A 602 -24.47 2.17 4.91
CA GLN A 602 -24.94 0.95 4.27
C GLN A 602 -23.95 0.42 3.21
N ARG A 603 -23.31 1.31 2.43
CA ARG A 603 -22.32 0.92 1.41
C ARG A 603 -21.05 0.33 2.02
N LEU A 604 -20.64 0.82 3.19
CA LEU A 604 -19.40 0.42 3.87
C LEU A 604 -19.60 -0.74 4.86
N ALA A 605 -20.80 -0.96 5.38
CA ALA A 605 -21.04 -1.98 6.40
C ALA A 605 -20.76 -3.41 5.90
N GLY A 606 -19.95 -4.16 6.65
CA GLY A 606 -19.68 -5.58 6.39
C GLY A 606 -18.79 -5.86 5.17
N LYS A 607 -18.17 -4.83 4.58
CA LYS A 607 -17.20 -4.96 3.49
C LYS A 607 -15.77 -4.80 4.00
N SER A 608 -14.83 -5.42 3.30
CA SER A 608 -13.37 -5.32 3.49
C SER A 608 -12.70 -5.31 2.12
N GLY A 609 -11.46 -4.81 2.04
CA GLY A 609 -10.75 -4.71 0.76
C GLY A 609 -11.34 -3.62 -0.13
N PHE A 610 -11.64 -2.45 0.45
CA PHE A 610 -12.10 -1.30 -0.33
C PHE A 610 -11.04 -0.82 -1.31
N ASP A 611 -11.48 -0.31 -2.46
CA ASP A 611 -10.66 0.59 -3.26
C ASP A 611 -10.26 1.79 -2.38
N PRO A 612 -8.95 2.04 -2.15
CA PRO A 612 -8.51 3.08 -1.22
C PRO A 612 -8.92 4.49 -1.65
N VAL A 613 -9.03 4.75 -2.95
CA VAL A 613 -9.42 6.06 -3.50
C VAL A 613 -10.90 6.29 -3.26
N GLU A 614 -11.73 5.29 -3.53
CA GLU A 614 -13.16 5.35 -3.22
C GLU A 614 -13.41 5.46 -1.71
N ALA A 615 -12.62 4.74 -0.91
CA ALA A 615 -12.69 4.80 0.55
C ALA A 615 -12.35 6.20 1.08
N GLU A 616 -11.30 6.87 0.57
CA GLU A 616 -10.97 8.24 0.99
C GLU A 616 -12.17 9.18 0.82
N GLU A 617 -12.86 9.12 -0.32
CA GLU A 617 -14.00 9.99 -0.62
C GLU A 617 -15.21 9.70 0.29
N MET A 618 -15.59 8.43 0.42
CA MET A 618 -16.72 8.02 1.25
C MET A 618 -16.48 8.31 2.73
N LEU A 619 -15.30 7.96 3.24
CA LEU A 619 -14.93 8.18 4.64
C LEU A 619 -14.76 9.67 4.93
N GLY A 620 -14.16 10.44 4.01
CA GLY A 620 -14.01 11.89 4.14
C GLY A 620 -15.37 12.60 4.24
N SER A 621 -16.35 12.14 3.47
CA SER A 621 -17.74 12.63 3.53
C SER A 621 -18.39 12.32 4.87
N LEU A 622 -18.30 11.07 5.35
CA LEU A 622 -18.83 10.68 6.66
C LEU A 622 -18.19 11.46 7.81
N VAL A 623 -16.86 11.61 7.80
CA VAL A 623 -16.13 12.37 8.82
C VAL A 623 -16.53 13.85 8.79
N SER A 624 -16.71 14.43 7.60
CA SER A 624 -17.12 15.84 7.48
C SER A 624 -18.52 16.09 8.05
N LEU A 625 -19.48 15.20 7.77
CA LEU A 625 -20.87 15.32 8.25
C LEU A 625 -20.99 15.06 9.76
N ASN A 626 -20.33 14.02 10.26
CA ASN A 626 -20.50 13.53 11.63
C ASN A 626 -19.46 14.11 12.60
N GLY A 627 -18.32 14.58 12.09
CA GLY A 627 -17.19 15.06 12.90
C GLY A 627 -17.35 16.46 13.48
N ARG A 628 -18.30 17.27 12.98
CA ARG A 628 -18.60 18.65 13.45
C ARG A 628 -17.36 19.54 13.63
N GLY A 629 -16.40 19.40 12.71
CA GLY A 629 -15.12 20.14 12.74
C GLY A 629 -14.14 19.72 13.84
N LYS A 630 -14.37 18.59 14.51
CA LYS A 630 -13.49 18.01 15.52
C LYS A 630 -12.84 16.70 15.10
N ALA A 631 -13.37 16.04 14.07
CA ALA A 631 -12.77 14.84 13.49
C ALA A 631 -12.22 15.14 12.10
N ALA A 632 -11.20 14.37 11.71
CA ALA A 632 -10.45 14.55 10.49
C ALA A 632 -10.09 13.18 9.90
N LEU A 633 -10.08 13.08 8.57
CA LEU A 633 -9.44 11.99 7.86
C LEU A 633 -8.06 12.50 7.41
N LEU A 634 -7.01 11.89 7.93
CA LEU A 634 -5.61 12.23 7.65
C LEU A 634 -5.00 11.22 6.66
N LEU A 635 -3.94 11.66 5.98
CA LEU A 635 -3.05 10.83 5.15
C LEU A 635 -1.61 10.90 5.69
N PRO A 636 -1.33 10.31 6.85
CA PRO A 636 0.02 10.27 7.43
C PRO A 636 1.03 9.50 6.56
N VAL A 637 2.32 9.74 6.82
CA VAL A 637 3.44 9.03 6.17
C VAL A 637 3.43 7.52 6.47
N TRP A 638 2.81 7.11 7.57
CA TRP A 638 2.68 5.71 8.00
C TRP A 638 1.21 5.32 8.21
N PRO A 639 0.83 4.04 8.06
CA PRO A 639 -0.56 3.60 8.21
C PRO A 639 -1.13 3.92 9.59
N GLY A 640 -2.43 4.17 9.66
CA GLY A 640 -3.13 4.43 10.92
C GLY A 640 -3.25 3.18 11.79
N PHE A 641 -3.02 3.33 13.10
CA PHE A 641 -3.34 2.32 14.09
C PHE A 641 -4.36 2.83 15.10
N TYR A 642 -5.07 1.89 15.73
CA TYR A 642 -6.11 2.22 16.68
C TYR A 642 -5.96 1.44 17.99
N PRO A 643 -6.44 1.99 19.12
CA PRO A 643 -6.47 1.27 20.37
C PRO A 643 -7.30 -0.02 20.26
N GLU A 644 -6.77 -1.09 20.85
CA GLU A 644 -7.48 -2.36 21.00
C GLU A 644 -8.80 -2.15 21.77
N GLU A 645 -9.85 -2.90 21.39
CA GLU A 645 -11.13 -2.83 22.09
C GLU A 645 -10.98 -3.25 23.55
N GLY A 646 -11.47 -2.41 24.47
CA GLY A 646 -11.33 -2.62 25.92
C GLY A 646 -9.90 -2.43 26.47
N GLY A 647 -8.87 -2.35 25.62
CA GLY A 647 -7.48 -2.20 26.00
C GLY A 647 -7.09 -0.73 26.23
N ARG A 648 -6.91 -0.32 27.50
CA ARG A 648 -6.34 1.00 27.80
C ARG A 648 -4.82 0.95 27.73
N ARG A 649 -4.23 1.92 27.03
CA ARG A 649 -2.77 2.06 26.87
C ARG A 649 -2.33 3.49 27.21
N CYS A 650 -1.34 3.59 28.09
CA CYS A 650 -0.69 4.84 28.45
C CYS A 650 0.72 4.84 27.86
N PHE A 651 0.93 5.67 26.84
CA PHE A 651 2.25 5.87 26.25
C PHE A 651 2.94 7.06 26.93
N HIS A 652 4.16 6.84 27.41
CA HIS A 652 4.94 7.85 28.12
C HIS A 652 6.10 8.32 27.24
N VAL A 653 5.92 9.52 26.70
CA VAL A 653 6.87 10.26 25.89
C VAL A 653 7.78 11.04 26.83
N MET A 654 9.06 10.68 26.89
CA MET A 654 10.02 11.31 27.80
C MET A 654 11.46 11.15 27.30
N PRO A 655 12.40 12.01 27.72
CA PRO A 655 13.82 11.71 27.63
C PRO A 655 14.12 10.41 28.39
N PHE A 656 14.84 9.47 27.81
CA PHE A 656 15.11 8.16 28.44
C PHE A 656 16.55 7.96 28.94
N ARG A 657 17.47 8.86 28.56
CA ARG A 657 18.91 8.78 28.94
C ARG A 657 19.26 9.65 30.16
N GLU A 658 18.30 10.37 30.72
CA GLU A 658 18.57 11.26 31.85
C GLU A 658 18.63 10.45 33.15
N SER A 659 19.40 10.93 34.13
CA SER A 659 19.56 10.25 35.42
C SER A 659 18.24 10.06 36.19
N TRP A 660 17.24 10.88 35.88
CA TRP A 660 15.90 10.85 36.49
C TRP A 660 14.88 10.02 35.71
N SER A 661 15.20 9.59 34.48
CA SER A 661 14.25 9.00 33.55
C SER A 661 13.63 7.70 34.05
N ASP A 662 14.43 6.84 34.67
CA ASP A 662 13.96 5.55 35.16
C ASP A 662 13.06 5.68 36.40
N GLU A 663 13.38 6.62 37.28
CA GLU A 663 12.54 6.90 38.45
C GLU A 663 11.16 7.44 38.02
N ALA A 664 11.14 8.42 37.11
CA ALA A 664 9.89 8.95 36.56
C ALA A 664 9.10 7.87 35.79
N ARG A 665 9.75 7.03 34.97
CA ARG A 665 9.14 5.85 34.33
C ARG A 665 8.44 4.96 35.37
N ASP A 666 9.13 4.61 36.45
CA ASP A 666 8.60 3.69 37.45
C ASP A 666 7.45 4.30 38.27
N VAL A 667 7.44 5.62 38.44
CA VAL A 667 6.30 6.36 39.00
C VAL A 667 5.08 6.26 38.09
N VAL A 668 5.21 6.59 36.79
CA VAL A 668 4.09 6.53 35.84
C VAL A 668 3.59 5.11 35.64
N ARG A 669 4.50 4.13 35.52
CA ARG A 669 4.17 2.70 35.43
C ARG A 669 3.37 2.22 36.63
N ARG A 670 3.79 2.59 37.85
CA ARG A 670 3.02 2.26 39.08
C ARG A 670 1.64 2.92 39.07
N ALA A 671 1.53 4.18 38.63
CA ALA A 671 0.24 4.87 38.53
C ALA A 671 -0.72 4.24 37.50
N CYS A 672 -0.18 3.60 36.46
CA CYS A 672 -0.94 2.88 35.44
C CYS A 672 -1.39 1.47 35.87
N LYS A 673 -0.77 0.88 36.90
CA LYS A 673 -1.04 -0.52 37.33
C LYS A 673 -2.54 -0.73 37.62
N GLY A 674 -3.14 -1.70 36.93
CA GLY A 674 -4.56 -2.03 37.04
C GLY A 674 -5.51 -1.05 36.34
N LYS A 675 -4.99 -0.02 35.63
CA LYS A 675 -5.79 1.01 34.94
C LYS A 675 -5.48 1.11 33.45
N ALA A 676 -4.22 0.94 33.05
CA ALA A 676 -3.78 0.97 31.66
C ALA A 676 -2.46 0.19 31.50
N LYS A 677 -2.23 -0.35 30.30
CA LYS A 677 -0.94 -0.91 29.89
C LYS A 677 0.05 0.24 29.67
N TYR A 678 1.13 0.26 30.45
CA TYR A 678 2.19 1.26 30.33
C TYR A 678 3.16 0.90 29.20
N ARG A 679 3.62 1.90 28.44
CA ARG A 679 4.69 1.79 27.43
C ARG A 679 5.58 3.03 27.47
N ARG A 680 6.89 2.86 27.25
CA ARG A 680 7.90 3.92 27.01
C ARG A 680 8.56 3.65 25.65
N GLY A 681 8.98 4.70 24.94
CA GLY A 681 9.48 4.60 23.56
C GLY A 681 10.76 3.77 23.35
N ASP A 682 11.55 3.50 24.39
CA ASP A 682 12.75 2.64 24.33
C ASP A 682 12.47 1.17 24.69
N GLU A 683 11.22 0.82 25.00
CA GLU A 683 10.78 -0.55 25.33
C GLU A 683 10.12 -1.25 24.12
N THR A 684 10.27 -0.68 22.92
CA THR A 684 9.80 -1.24 21.64
C THR A 684 10.90 -2.10 20.99
N GLU A 685 10.51 -3.18 20.32
CA GLU A 685 11.44 -4.19 19.76
C GLU A 685 12.06 -3.78 18.41
N GLU A 686 11.60 -2.69 17.77
CA GLU A 686 12.00 -2.28 16.42
C GLU A 686 13.15 -1.27 16.36
N GLN A 687 14.02 -1.44 15.35
CA GLN A 687 15.16 -0.56 15.07
C GLN A 687 14.79 0.75 14.34
N ARG A 688 13.58 0.85 13.74
CA ARG A 688 13.05 2.10 13.15
C ARG A 688 12.26 2.86 14.21
N VAL A 689 12.89 3.89 14.77
CA VAL A 689 12.42 4.46 16.04
C VAL A 689 11.14 5.28 15.84
N ILE A 690 11.00 6.05 14.74
CA ILE A 690 9.79 6.89 14.60
C ILE A 690 8.54 6.14 14.14
N HIS A 691 8.66 5.10 13.31
CA HIS A 691 7.51 4.30 12.88
C HIS A 691 6.85 3.57 14.06
N SER A 692 7.67 2.93 14.90
CA SER A 692 7.21 2.26 16.12
C SER A 692 6.62 3.25 17.12
N ILE A 693 7.19 4.45 17.24
CA ILE A 693 6.59 5.53 18.05
C ILE A 693 5.25 5.98 17.47
N TRP A 694 5.13 6.15 16.14
CA TRP A 694 3.86 6.46 15.48
C TRP A 694 2.78 5.41 15.81
N GLU A 695 3.12 4.13 15.74
CA GLU A 695 2.23 3.04 16.12
C GLU A 695 1.82 3.14 17.61
N GLU A 696 2.76 3.36 18.52
CA GLU A 696 2.47 3.49 19.94
C GLU A 696 1.58 4.72 20.25
N VAL A 697 1.82 5.86 19.60
CA VAL A 697 0.96 7.05 19.71
C VAL A 697 -0.44 6.75 19.16
N CYS A 698 -0.53 6.05 18.03
CA CYS A 698 -1.80 5.63 17.42
C CYS A 698 -2.59 4.63 18.31
N ARG A 699 -1.91 3.70 18.99
CA ARG A 699 -2.55 2.75 19.91
C ARG A 699 -2.82 3.33 21.30
N ALA A 700 -2.21 4.46 21.64
CA ALA A 700 -2.40 5.10 22.93
C ALA A 700 -3.85 5.56 23.12
N THR A 701 -4.41 5.26 24.29
CA THR A 701 -5.62 5.93 24.79
C THR A 701 -5.29 7.17 25.60
N HIS A 702 -4.06 7.22 26.13
CA HIS A 702 -3.51 8.29 26.96
C HIS A 702 -2.05 8.48 26.60
N VAL A 703 -1.62 9.73 26.43
CA VAL A 703 -0.22 10.10 26.23
C VAL A 703 0.22 10.99 27.40
N VAL A 704 1.25 10.59 28.12
CA VAL A 704 1.93 11.44 29.10
C VAL A 704 3.21 11.94 28.45
N VAL A 705 3.41 13.25 28.42
CA VAL A 705 4.56 13.90 27.78
C VAL A 705 5.35 14.66 28.83
N ASP A 706 6.59 14.23 29.07
CA ASP A 706 7.51 14.87 30.00
C ASP A 706 8.44 15.84 29.26
N LEU A 707 8.22 17.14 29.48
CA LEU A 707 8.93 18.23 28.83
C LEU A 707 10.19 18.70 29.60
N THR A 708 10.61 17.93 30.62
CA THR A 708 11.82 18.24 31.40
C THR A 708 13.07 18.24 30.50
N ASN A 709 13.96 19.22 30.70
CA ASN A 709 15.25 19.38 30.00
C ASN A 709 15.23 19.62 28.48
N LEU A 710 14.08 19.88 27.85
CA LEU A 710 13.92 20.05 26.39
C LEU A 710 14.58 18.92 25.58
N ASN A 711 13.78 17.94 25.16
CA ASN A 711 14.21 16.89 24.25
C ASN A 711 13.49 17.03 22.91
N LEU A 712 14.24 16.99 21.80
CA LEU A 712 13.70 17.24 20.46
C LEU A 712 12.76 16.13 19.98
N ASN A 713 13.03 14.88 20.35
CA ASN A 713 12.16 13.74 20.01
C ASN A 713 10.82 13.88 20.73
N VAL A 714 10.86 14.21 22.02
CA VAL A 714 9.67 14.52 22.81
C VAL A 714 8.83 15.64 22.17
N CYS A 715 9.45 16.68 21.62
CA CYS A 715 8.74 17.77 20.94
C CYS A 715 8.04 17.29 19.66
N LEU A 716 8.73 16.47 18.86
CA LEU A 716 8.18 15.87 17.65
C LEU A 716 7.02 14.92 17.96
N GLU A 717 7.20 14.03 18.94
CA GLU A 717 6.18 13.08 19.41
C GLU A 717 4.93 13.78 19.97
N LEU A 718 5.10 14.92 20.65
CA LEU A 718 3.99 15.77 21.06
C LEU A 718 3.20 16.29 19.85
N GLY A 719 3.90 16.66 18.77
CA GLY A 719 3.28 17.07 17.51
C GLY A 719 2.43 15.96 16.89
N LEU A 720 2.96 14.73 16.82
CA LEU A 720 2.23 13.54 16.35
C LEU A 720 0.97 13.27 17.20
N ALA A 721 1.11 13.27 18.52
CA ALA A 721 0.02 13.00 19.44
C ALA A 721 -1.12 14.04 19.32
N GLN A 722 -0.77 15.32 19.16
CA GLN A 722 -1.75 16.40 19.03
C GLN A 722 -2.41 16.45 17.64
N ALA A 723 -1.67 16.11 16.58
CA ALA A 723 -2.25 15.97 15.24
C ALA A 723 -3.29 14.83 15.19
N LEU A 724 -3.00 13.70 15.85
CA LEU A 724 -3.95 12.59 15.98
C LEU A 724 -5.11 12.87 16.94
N GLY A 725 -4.96 13.84 17.85
CA GLY A 725 -5.97 14.14 18.85
C GLY A 725 -5.92 13.27 20.10
N ARG A 726 -4.76 12.67 20.38
CA ARG A 726 -4.62 11.79 21.53
C ARG A 726 -4.73 12.61 22.82
N PRO A 727 -5.53 12.16 23.81
CA PRO A 727 -5.54 12.79 25.12
C PRO A 727 -4.11 12.87 25.64
N THR A 728 -3.67 14.09 25.97
CA THR A 728 -2.27 14.36 26.29
C THR A 728 -2.17 15.07 27.65
N LEU A 729 -1.38 14.52 28.57
CA LEU A 729 -0.99 15.15 29.83
C LEU A 729 0.44 15.67 29.70
N LEU A 730 0.63 16.98 29.83
CA LEU A 730 1.96 17.59 29.86
C LEU A 730 2.47 17.67 31.30
N VAL A 731 3.68 17.16 31.55
CA VAL A 731 4.37 17.24 32.84
C VAL A 731 5.78 17.78 32.67
N ALA A 732 6.34 18.35 33.74
CA ALA A 732 7.75 18.74 33.80
C ALA A 732 8.23 18.84 35.25
N GLN A 733 9.52 18.57 35.50
CA GLN A 733 10.13 18.90 36.80
C GLN A 733 10.21 20.42 36.95
N ALA A 734 9.96 20.92 38.17
CA ALA A 734 9.77 22.35 38.47
C ALA A 734 10.72 23.30 37.67
N GLY A 735 10.15 24.01 36.69
CA GLY A 735 10.83 24.96 35.81
C GLY A 735 9.98 25.26 34.55
N GLY A 736 9.57 26.52 34.36
CA GLY A 736 8.63 26.93 33.32
C GLY A 736 9.15 26.71 31.89
N THR A 737 8.36 25.99 31.08
CA THR A 737 8.82 25.53 29.76
C THR A 737 7.80 25.72 28.64
N VAL A 738 6.49 25.46 28.81
CA VAL A 738 5.60 25.44 27.62
C VAL A 738 5.38 26.79 26.93
N GLU A 739 5.08 27.87 27.65
CA GLU A 739 4.81 29.18 27.02
C GLU A 739 6.02 29.72 26.25
N ALA A 740 7.22 29.38 26.72
CA ALA A 740 8.46 29.82 26.12
C ALA A 740 8.98 28.90 25.01
N LEU A 741 8.70 27.59 25.10
CA LEU A 741 9.14 26.60 24.11
C LEU A 741 8.14 26.47 22.94
N PHE A 742 6.85 26.59 23.22
CA PHE A 742 5.79 26.40 22.23
C PHE A 742 4.76 27.52 22.28
N PRO A 743 5.00 28.64 21.57
CA PRO A 743 4.02 29.72 21.47
C PRO A 743 2.64 29.26 20.99
N GLU A 744 2.59 28.26 20.10
CA GLU A 744 1.40 27.74 19.43
C GLU A 744 0.44 26.99 20.37
N ILE A 745 0.98 26.39 21.43
CA ILE A 745 0.23 25.64 22.44
C ILE A 745 0.43 26.19 23.86
N SER A 746 0.86 27.45 23.96
CA SER A 746 1.13 28.17 25.22
C SER A 746 -0.04 28.16 26.23
N LYS A 747 -1.27 27.93 25.77
CA LYS A 747 -2.46 27.82 26.63
C LYS A 747 -2.64 26.45 27.31
N LEU A 748 -1.86 25.45 26.92
CA LEU A 748 -1.93 24.12 27.54
C LEU A 748 -1.19 24.14 28.87
N GLN A 749 -1.84 23.59 29.90
CA GLN A 749 -1.27 23.55 31.24
C GLN A 749 -0.27 22.41 31.38
N VAL A 750 0.97 22.75 31.75
CA VAL A 750 1.97 21.78 32.23
C VAL A 750 1.77 21.54 33.71
N LYS A 751 1.71 20.28 34.10
CA LYS A 751 1.63 19.88 35.51
C LYS A 751 3.03 19.71 36.08
N PRO A 752 3.45 20.56 37.04
CA PRO A 752 4.77 20.44 37.62
C PRO A 752 4.87 19.18 38.48
N TYR A 753 6.04 18.56 38.51
CA TYR A 753 6.32 17.49 39.45
C TYR A 753 7.73 17.59 40.06
N THR A 754 7.99 16.77 41.07
CA THR A 754 9.33 16.58 41.61
C THR A 754 9.52 15.09 41.93
N LEU A 755 10.76 14.62 41.87
CA LEU A 755 11.12 13.28 42.36
C LEU A 755 11.52 13.31 43.83
N ALA A 756 11.80 14.50 44.40
CA ALA A 756 12.16 14.65 45.81
C ALA A 756 11.03 14.22 46.77
N ASP A 757 9.77 14.18 46.31
CA ASP A 757 8.62 13.68 47.07
C ASP A 757 8.37 12.17 46.87
N GLY A 758 9.26 11.46 46.18
CA GLY A 758 9.11 10.09 45.73
C GLY A 758 8.24 9.93 44.47
N GLY A 759 8.06 11.02 43.71
CA GLY A 759 7.21 11.09 42.51
C GLY A 759 5.71 11.11 42.82
N LYS A 760 5.31 11.51 44.03
CA LYS A 760 3.89 11.50 44.45
C LYS A 760 3.06 12.47 43.64
N SER A 761 3.58 13.67 43.36
CA SER A 761 2.87 14.65 42.52
C SER A 761 2.68 14.14 41.09
N LEU A 762 3.69 13.51 40.48
CA LEU A 762 3.60 12.91 39.15
C LEU A 762 2.57 11.77 39.13
N ALA A 763 2.62 10.86 40.10
CA ALA A 763 1.63 9.78 40.23
C ALA A 763 0.20 10.31 40.37
N ALA A 764 -0.01 11.38 41.13
CA ALA A 764 -1.32 12.00 41.31
C ALA A 764 -1.85 12.61 40.00
N HIS A 765 -1.00 13.31 39.24
CA HIS A 765 -1.37 13.87 37.94
C HIS A 765 -1.75 12.77 36.93
N VAL A 766 -0.95 11.70 36.84
CA VAL A 766 -1.25 10.55 35.97
C VAL A 766 -2.54 9.86 36.39
N ALA A 767 -2.74 9.61 37.68
CA ALA A 767 -3.95 8.96 38.18
C ALA A 767 -5.22 9.77 37.85
N ALA A 768 -5.17 11.09 38.03
CA ALA A 768 -6.29 11.98 37.69
C ALA A 768 -6.55 12.03 36.18
N PHE A 769 -5.48 12.01 35.37
CA PHE A 769 -5.58 11.99 33.91
C PHE A 769 -6.24 10.71 33.39
N LEU A 770 -5.82 9.55 33.92
CA LEU A 770 -6.42 8.25 33.59
C LEU A 770 -7.91 8.14 33.98
N GLN A 771 -8.35 8.89 35.00
CA GLN A 771 -9.75 8.95 35.44
C GLN A 771 -10.59 9.93 34.59
N LYS A 772 -10.07 11.12 34.26
CA LYS A 772 -10.83 12.15 33.52
C LYS A 772 -11.21 11.73 32.10
N ALA A 773 -10.39 10.90 31.47
CA ALA A 773 -10.73 10.33 30.17
C ALA A 773 -11.92 9.36 30.22
N GLU A 774 -12.26 8.81 31.40
CA GLU A 774 -13.42 7.93 31.60
C GLU A 774 -14.74 8.70 31.45
N SER A 775 -14.81 9.92 31.99
CA SER A 775 -16.04 10.73 32.02
C SER A 775 -16.36 11.47 30.72
N THR A 776 -15.48 11.41 29.71
CA THR A 776 -15.68 12.09 28.42
C THR A 776 -16.06 11.10 27.29
N ARG A 777 -16.12 9.80 27.60
CA ARG A 777 -16.61 8.73 26.72
C ARG A 777 -18.01 8.21 27.07
N GLN A 778 -18.54 8.59 28.25
CA GLN A 778 -19.98 8.57 28.57
C GLN A 778 -20.57 9.91 28.18
#